data_AF-A0A5P2BQL9-F1
#
_entry.id   AF-A0A5P2BQL9-F1
#
_cell.length_a   1.000
_cell.length_b   1.000
_cell.length_c   1.000
_cell.angle_alpha   90.00
_cell.angle_beta   90.00
_cell.angle_gamma   90.00
#
_symmetry.space_group_name_H-M   'P 1'
#
loop_
_entity.id
_entity.type
_entity.pdbx_description
1 polymer ?
#
loop_
_entity_poly.entity_id
_entity_poly.type
_entity_poly.pdbx_seq_one_letter_code
_entity_poly.pdbx_strand_id
1 'polypeptide(L)'
;MANEEKLIEYLKWTTAELHRTQQQLRDLQAAQHEPIAVVSTACRLPGKTRTPDDLWDLVSEGRDAVTGFPDDRTWELPEDLPYARLGGFLDDAAGFDAGFFDIGATEAVATEPLQRLMLHLAWETVERGHIAPHTLRSTLTGVYVGATGHDYATRLETAPDELLPYLGGGTSGSLVSGRIAYALGLEGPAISVDTACSSSLVALHLACQALRRGECRLALAGGGTVMSTPHTFHAFAHQKSLAQDGRCKPFAAAADGMGLGEGVGLVLLERLGDARRNGHPVLAVIRGSAVNQDGAGYGLAAPNGPSQQAVIRAALADAGLTPGQVDAVEAHGTGTPIGDAIEVQALLATYGADRSPERPLWLGSIKSNTGHTQGAAGTAALIKMIQAFRHDTLPPTLHIDRPTPLATWKKGTVRLLTEAVDWPRRDEPRRVGISAFATSGTNAHLILEEPPVPDEAPPTPDTLAAAAAPELPVAWPLSARTPEALQELAKALVTHLASADPTPSTTEVAHSLAATRSPLEHRAVLIGTDITGLVAAARALAAGDDHPDLTRTPADATPKKIVWHFDGTPAAGIEAAATDLGGAFPLFAATFEETRALLDTHIPTTTPATLHFAVHTSLARVLLEAGVHAHTVGGTGVGHITAAYTAGVLTLDDACRLAAAHLTTTADGGSPTPETYGPVLKELTFRSATLALTGTAPADTPLSSPGYWHHHLAPADPASPDLDPETHTVLDLSAFSPSTSAARTVLTALARLHTSGGTVDWTPLTRRTPRQRTIDLPTYPFQATRHWLHDHTTHTAA
;
A
#
# COMPACT_ATOMS: atom_id res chain seq x y z
N MET A 1 -2.18 47.83 -46.45
CA MET A 1 -2.35 46.39 -46.72
C MET A 1 -1.18 45.57 -46.17
N ALA A 2 0.03 45.58 -46.75
CA ALA A 2 1.16 44.76 -46.24
C ALA A 2 1.61 45.03 -44.77
N ASN A 3 1.40 46.24 -44.25
CA ASN A 3 1.72 46.58 -42.85
C ASN A 3 0.63 46.12 -41.85
N GLU A 4 -0.61 45.98 -42.32
CA GLU A 4 -1.78 45.66 -41.51
C GLU A 4 -1.88 44.15 -41.27
N GLU A 5 -1.56 43.35 -42.30
CA GLU A 5 -1.40 41.89 -42.15
C GLU A 5 -0.28 41.52 -41.18
N LYS A 6 0.88 42.19 -41.28
CA LYS A 6 1.97 42.03 -40.30
C LYS A 6 1.55 42.41 -38.89
N LEU A 7 0.80 43.50 -38.71
CA LEU A 7 0.26 43.91 -37.42
C LEU A 7 -0.69 42.85 -36.83
N ILE A 8 -1.58 42.27 -37.65
CA ILE A 8 -2.49 41.20 -37.22
C ILE A 8 -1.71 39.94 -36.83
N GLU A 9 -0.67 39.57 -37.57
CA GLU A 9 0.19 38.43 -37.26
C GLU A 9 0.96 38.63 -35.95
N TYR A 10 1.55 39.81 -35.75
CA TYR A 10 2.16 40.20 -34.48
C TYR A 10 1.16 40.20 -33.32
N LEU A 11 -0.08 40.67 -33.53
CA LEU A 11 -1.12 40.65 -32.51
C LEU A 11 -1.52 39.21 -32.14
N LYS A 12 -1.66 38.31 -33.12
CA LYS A 12 -1.95 36.89 -32.89
C LYS A 12 -0.82 36.22 -32.10
N TRP A 13 0.43 36.48 -32.50
CA TRP A 13 1.60 35.94 -31.82
C TRP A 13 1.71 36.45 -30.38
N THR A 14 1.60 37.76 -30.15
CA THR A 14 1.65 38.36 -28.80
C THR A 14 0.50 37.89 -27.91
N THR A 15 -0.71 37.72 -28.45
CA THR A 15 -1.85 37.19 -27.68
C THR A 15 -1.66 35.70 -27.33
N ALA A 16 -1.16 34.90 -28.27
CA ALA A 16 -0.85 33.49 -28.01
C ALA A 16 0.27 33.34 -26.96
N GLU A 17 1.29 34.19 -27.01
CA GLU A 17 2.37 34.21 -26.02
C GLU A 17 1.86 34.67 -24.64
N LEU A 18 1.03 35.72 -24.59
CA LEU A 18 0.39 36.15 -23.34
C LEU A 18 -0.46 35.03 -22.72
N HIS A 19 -1.28 34.34 -23.51
CA HIS A 19 -2.06 33.20 -23.03
C HIS A 19 -1.17 32.05 -22.54
N ARG A 20 -0.08 31.75 -23.25
CA ARG A 20 0.90 30.73 -22.83
C ARG A 20 1.56 31.11 -21.51
N THR A 21 2.02 32.36 -21.36
CA THR A 21 2.62 32.85 -20.11
C THR A 21 1.62 32.85 -18.96
N GLN A 22 0.37 33.28 -19.19
CA GLN A 22 -0.70 33.22 -18.19
C GLN A 22 -1.04 31.79 -17.80
N GLN A 23 -1.03 30.85 -18.74
CA GLN A 23 -1.23 29.44 -18.46
C GLN A 23 -0.08 28.88 -17.63
N GLN A 24 1.17 29.12 -18.04
CA GLN A 24 2.36 28.71 -17.30
C GLN A 24 2.37 29.27 -15.87
N LEU A 25 2.01 30.55 -15.69
CA LEU A 25 1.91 31.15 -14.36
C LEU A 25 0.84 30.48 -13.50
N ARG A 26 -0.35 30.21 -14.06
CA ARG A 26 -1.41 29.49 -13.37
C ARG A 26 -0.99 28.08 -12.99
N ASP A 27 -0.33 27.36 -13.89
CA ASP A 27 0.14 25.99 -13.66
C ASP A 27 1.22 25.97 -12.56
N LEU A 28 2.15 26.93 -12.56
CA LEU A 28 3.17 27.07 -11.50
C LEU A 28 2.53 27.39 -10.14
N GLN A 29 1.56 28.30 -10.10
CA GLN A 29 0.84 28.61 -8.87
C GLN A 29 0.02 27.41 -8.37
N ALA A 30 -0.64 26.68 -9.27
CA ALA A 30 -1.38 25.48 -8.94
C ALA A 30 -0.48 24.37 -8.40
N ALA A 31 0.71 24.16 -9.00
CA ALA A 31 1.68 23.19 -8.53
C ALA A 31 2.25 23.55 -7.14
N GLN A 32 2.51 24.84 -6.89
CA GLN A 32 3.02 25.31 -5.59
C GLN A 32 2.04 25.05 -4.44
N HIS A 33 0.74 25.14 -4.71
CA HIS A 33 -0.33 24.92 -3.74
C HIS A 33 -1.11 23.64 -3.99
N GLU A 34 -0.51 22.67 -4.72
CA GLU A 34 -1.21 21.42 -5.03
C GLU A 34 -1.57 20.70 -3.71
N PRO A 35 -2.84 20.29 -3.54
CA PRO A 35 -3.25 19.54 -2.36
C PRO A 35 -2.57 18.17 -2.33
N ILE A 36 -2.18 17.74 -1.13
CA ILE A 36 -1.52 16.45 -0.92
C ILE A 36 -2.53 15.47 -0.34
N ALA A 37 -2.78 14.37 -1.04
CA ALA A 37 -3.63 13.29 -0.57
C ALA A 37 -2.92 12.49 0.53
N VAL A 38 -3.66 12.19 1.59
CA VAL A 38 -3.30 11.12 2.53
C VAL A 38 -3.88 9.82 1.97
N VAL A 39 -3.01 8.97 1.44
CA VAL A 39 -3.41 7.73 0.75
C VAL A 39 -3.70 6.62 1.76
N SER A 40 -2.88 6.50 2.79
CA SER A 40 -3.04 5.50 3.83
C SER A 40 -2.41 5.93 5.14
N THR A 41 -2.75 5.25 6.22
CA THR A 41 -2.21 5.49 7.56
C THR A 41 -1.96 4.18 8.31
N ALA A 42 -0.98 4.17 9.20
CA ALA A 42 -0.76 3.10 10.17
C ALA A 42 -0.23 3.70 11.49
N CYS A 43 -0.59 3.08 12.62
CA CYS A 43 -0.13 3.52 13.93
C CYS A 43 0.03 2.38 14.93
N ARG A 44 0.87 2.60 15.94
CA ARG A 44 0.85 1.91 17.23
C ARG A 44 0.76 2.97 18.32
N LEU A 45 -0.26 2.89 19.16
CA LEU A 45 -0.52 3.85 20.22
C LEU A 45 -0.93 3.10 21.50
N PRO A 46 -0.92 3.75 22.67
CA PRO A 46 -1.35 3.14 23.91
C PRO A 46 -2.79 2.60 23.86
N GLY A 47 -3.09 1.64 24.74
CA GLY A 47 -4.45 1.11 24.91
C GLY A 47 -4.86 0.04 23.90
N LYS A 48 -3.92 -0.83 23.48
CA LYS A 48 -4.12 -1.86 22.45
C LYS A 48 -4.44 -1.33 21.08
N THR A 49 -3.93 -0.12 20.78
CA THR A 49 -4.20 0.56 19.52
C THR A 49 -3.16 0.16 18.47
N ARG A 50 -3.51 -0.80 17.61
CA ARG A 50 -2.62 -1.32 16.55
C ARG A 50 -2.97 -0.82 15.17
N THR A 51 -4.16 -0.25 14.98
CA THR A 51 -4.66 0.22 13.68
C THR A 51 -5.37 1.57 13.84
N PRO A 52 -5.61 2.31 12.73
CA PRO A 52 -6.46 3.49 12.75
C PRO A 52 -7.87 3.21 13.27
N ASP A 53 -8.42 2.02 13.01
CA ASP A 53 -9.75 1.62 13.49
C ASP A 53 -9.74 1.40 15.02
N ASP A 54 -8.70 0.74 15.56
CA ASP A 54 -8.53 0.64 17.03
C ASP A 54 -8.41 2.03 17.69
N LEU A 55 -7.76 2.99 17.02
CA LEU A 55 -7.66 4.37 17.51
C LEU A 55 -9.03 5.03 17.55
N TRP A 56 -9.85 4.80 16.52
CA TRP A 56 -11.22 5.31 16.50
C TRP A 56 -12.04 4.75 17.66
N ASP A 57 -11.97 3.45 17.90
CA ASP A 57 -12.66 2.81 19.03
C ASP A 57 -12.19 3.41 20.37
N LEU A 58 -10.88 3.63 20.54
CA LEU A 58 -10.32 4.27 21.74
C LEU A 58 -10.91 5.67 21.99
N VAL A 59 -10.91 6.54 20.96
CA VAL A 59 -11.31 7.95 21.14
C VAL A 59 -12.82 8.16 21.14
N SER A 60 -13.57 7.37 20.37
CA SER A 60 -15.03 7.48 20.28
C SER A 60 -15.72 6.96 21.53
N GLU A 61 -15.18 5.91 22.16
CA GLU A 61 -15.64 5.39 23.45
C GLU A 61 -15.16 6.24 24.64
N GLY A 62 -14.28 7.23 24.40
CA GLY A 62 -13.72 8.08 25.45
C GLY A 62 -12.84 7.32 26.44
N ARG A 63 -12.10 6.30 25.99
CA ARG A 63 -11.19 5.52 26.83
C ARG A 63 -9.90 6.29 27.15
N ASP A 64 -9.44 6.14 28.40
CA ASP A 64 -8.15 6.60 28.90
C ASP A 64 -7.14 5.44 28.85
N ALA A 65 -6.09 5.60 28.06
CA ALA A 65 -5.05 4.60 27.82
C ALA A 65 -3.82 4.77 28.73
N VAL A 66 -3.85 5.66 29.72
CA VAL A 66 -2.77 5.80 30.70
C VAL A 66 -2.78 4.61 31.67
N THR A 67 -1.66 3.91 31.76
CA THR A 67 -1.46 2.73 32.60
C THR A 67 -0.30 2.92 33.57
N GLY A 68 -0.05 1.92 34.43
CA GLY A 68 1.23 1.79 35.14
C GLY A 68 2.41 1.63 34.18
N PHE A 69 3.63 1.87 34.68
CA PHE A 69 4.87 1.59 33.94
C PHE A 69 4.96 0.11 33.54
N PRO A 70 5.54 -0.21 32.37
CA PRO A 70 5.68 -1.58 31.89
C PRO A 70 6.67 -2.37 32.76
N ASP A 71 6.35 -3.62 33.06
CA ASP A 71 7.19 -4.54 33.83
C ASP A 71 8.22 -5.27 32.97
N ASP A 72 8.08 -5.21 31.65
CA ASP A 72 8.89 -5.95 30.69
C ASP A 72 10.11 -5.18 30.15
N ARG A 73 10.41 -3.98 30.68
CA ARG A 73 11.53 -3.13 30.21
C ARG A 73 12.71 -3.02 31.17
N THR A 74 12.65 -3.77 32.28
CA THR A 74 13.68 -3.86 33.33
C THR A 74 14.10 -2.49 33.89
N TRP A 75 13.16 -1.55 34.00
CA TRP A 75 13.45 -0.22 34.57
C TRP A 75 13.76 -0.33 36.07
N GLU A 76 14.99 0.00 36.45
CA GLU A 76 15.36 0.21 37.84
C GLU A 76 14.90 1.59 38.30
N LEU A 77 13.98 1.64 39.26
CA LEU A 77 13.38 2.87 39.75
C LEU A 77 13.70 3.06 41.23
N PRO A 78 14.14 4.27 41.66
CA PRO A 78 14.18 4.64 43.07
C PRO A 78 12.83 4.42 43.76
N GLU A 79 12.86 4.12 45.07
CA GLU A 79 11.63 3.97 45.87
C GLU A 79 10.84 5.28 45.94
N ASP A 80 11.51 6.42 46.12
CA ASP A 80 10.90 7.75 46.18
C ASP A 80 11.06 8.48 44.84
N LEU A 81 9.95 8.63 44.11
CA LEU A 81 9.89 9.34 42.83
C LEU A 81 9.03 10.61 42.98
N PRO A 82 9.47 11.75 42.43
CA PRO A 82 8.70 12.99 42.47
C PRO A 82 7.52 13.03 41.47
N TYR A 83 7.11 11.88 40.93
CA TYR A 83 6.06 11.73 39.93
C TYR A 83 5.39 10.35 40.02
N ALA A 84 4.15 10.24 39.53
CA ALA A 84 3.45 8.96 39.47
C ALA A 84 4.08 8.03 38.42
N ARG A 85 4.09 6.72 38.72
CA ARG A 85 4.51 5.65 37.79
C ARG A 85 3.42 5.35 36.77
N LEU A 86 2.95 6.39 36.06
CA LEU A 86 1.85 6.35 35.11
C LEU A 86 2.29 6.97 33.77
N GLY A 87 1.81 6.39 32.67
CA GLY A 87 2.04 6.90 31.33
C GLY A 87 1.27 6.11 30.27
N GLY A 88 1.26 6.60 29.03
CA GLY A 88 0.73 5.86 27.88
C GLY A 88 1.82 5.01 27.24
N PHE A 89 1.76 3.69 27.34
CA PHE A 89 2.79 2.80 26.80
C PHE A 89 2.29 1.96 25.64
N LEU A 90 3.19 1.63 24.71
CA LEU A 90 2.94 0.61 23.70
C LEU A 90 2.85 -0.77 24.37
N ASP A 91 1.89 -1.59 23.95
CA ASP A 91 1.67 -2.93 24.52
C ASP A 91 2.84 -3.89 24.22
N ASP A 92 3.45 -3.77 23.03
CA ASP A 92 4.58 -4.60 22.62
C ASP A 92 5.62 -3.75 21.89
N ALA A 93 6.56 -3.20 22.66
CA ALA A 93 7.70 -2.44 22.12
C ALA A 93 8.88 -3.33 21.72
N ALA A 94 8.91 -4.59 22.18
CA ALA A 94 10.04 -5.49 21.99
C ALA A 94 9.86 -6.45 20.80
N GLY A 95 8.62 -6.72 20.39
CA GLY A 95 8.27 -7.60 19.29
C GLY A 95 8.72 -7.07 17.93
N PHE A 96 9.46 -7.89 17.18
CA PHE A 96 9.93 -7.58 15.84
C PHE A 96 10.15 -8.84 14.98
N ASP A 97 9.76 -8.79 13.71
CA ASP A 97 10.01 -9.84 12.74
C ASP A 97 11.32 -9.58 12.01
N ALA A 98 12.44 -9.89 12.67
CA ALA A 98 13.77 -9.58 12.14
C ALA A 98 14.06 -10.31 10.82
N GLY A 99 13.65 -11.58 10.72
CA GLY A 99 13.84 -12.41 9.52
C GLY A 99 13.12 -11.84 8.31
N PHE A 100 11.94 -11.23 8.49
CA PHE A 100 11.23 -10.58 7.39
C PHE A 100 12.06 -9.47 6.73
N PHE A 101 12.82 -8.68 7.49
CA PHE A 101 13.63 -7.57 6.98
C PHE A 101 15.10 -7.93 6.73
N ASP A 102 15.43 -9.22 6.71
CA ASP A 102 16.80 -9.71 6.54
C ASP A 102 17.77 -9.18 7.63
N ILE A 103 17.25 -8.98 8.85
CA ILE A 103 18.01 -8.53 10.02
C ILE A 103 18.34 -9.73 10.91
N GLY A 104 19.61 -9.91 11.25
CA GLY A 104 20.04 -10.98 12.16
C GLY A 104 19.53 -10.78 13.59
N ALA A 105 19.29 -11.86 14.33
CA ALA A 105 18.74 -11.79 15.69
C ALA A 105 19.59 -10.92 16.65
N THR A 106 20.92 -11.00 16.54
CA THR A 106 21.87 -10.17 17.31
C THR A 106 21.75 -8.69 16.95
N GLU A 107 21.66 -8.36 15.65
CA GLU A 107 21.45 -6.98 15.20
C GLU A 107 20.10 -6.45 15.69
N ALA A 108 19.04 -7.27 15.64
CA ALA A 108 17.70 -6.88 16.08
C ALA A 108 17.66 -6.51 17.58
N VAL A 109 18.45 -7.18 18.42
CA VAL A 109 18.60 -6.80 19.85
C VAL A 109 19.33 -5.47 20.00
N ALA A 110 20.36 -5.19 19.20
CA ALA A 110 21.06 -3.92 19.21
C ALA A 110 20.28 -2.77 18.54
N THR A 111 19.24 -3.10 17.78
CA THR A 111 18.41 -2.12 17.05
C THR A 111 17.35 -1.53 17.97
N GLU A 112 17.29 -0.19 18.01
CA GLU A 112 16.33 0.55 18.81
C GLU A 112 14.87 0.16 18.45
N PRO A 113 13.98 0.01 19.45
CA PRO A 113 12.56 -0.31 19.23
C PRO A 113 11.85 0.58 18.20
N LEU A 114 12.16 1.87 18.16
CA LEU A 114 11.55 2.80 17.22
C LEU A 114 11.84 2.42 15.76
N GLN A 115 13.09 2.04 15.45
CA GLN A 115 13.47 1.61 14.09
C GLN A 115 12.71 0.34 13.69
N ARG A 116 12.60 -0.62 14.61
CA ARG A 116 11.89 -1.89 14.41
C ARG A 116 10.40 -1.68 14.14
N LEU A 117 9.74 -0.88 14.95
CA LEU A 117 8.32 -0.57 14.76
C LEU A 117 8.08 0.23 13.48
N MET A 118 8.97 1.16 13.14
CA MET A 118 8.87 1.93 11.89
C MET A 118 8.99 1.06 10.64
N LEU A 119 9.80 -0.01 10.66
CA LEU A 119 9.87 -0.98 9.56
C LEU A 119 8.54 -1.71 9.35
N HIS A 120 7.93 -2.23 10.43
CA HIS A 120 6.59 -2.82 10.37
C HIS A 120 5.57 -1.82 9.82
N LEU A 121 5.55 -0.60 10.37
CA LEU A 121 4.57 0.42 9.99
C LEU A 121 4.76 0.90 8.56
N ALA A 122 5.99 1.00 8.06
CA ALA A 122 6.24 1.40 6.68
C ALA A 122 5.64 0.38 5.69
N TRP A 123 5.88 -0.91 5.92
CA TRP A 123 5.29 -1.99 5.12
C TRP A 123 3.76 -1.94 5.16
N GLU A 124 3.21 -1.90 6.36
CA GLU A 124 1.77 -1.82 6.62
C GLU A 124 1.10 -0.61 5.97
N THR A 125 1.75 0.55 6.03
CA THR A 125 1.24 1.80 5.45
C THR A 125 1.16 1.65 3.93
N VAL A 126 2.17 1.05 3.29
CA VAL A 126 2.17 0.81 1.84
C VAL A 126 1.08 -0.18 1.42
N GLU A 127 0.94 -1.31 2.13
CA GLU A 127 -0.13 -2.30 1.84
C GLU A 127 -1.54 -1.72 2.02
N ARG A 128 -1.76 -0.88 3.04
CA ARG A 128 -3.02 -0.14 3.24
C ARG A 128 -3.26 0.93 2.18
N GLY A 129 -2.20 1.39 1.51
CA GLY A 129 -2.30 2.30 0.37
C GLY A 129 -2.67 1.62 -0.94
N HIS A 130 -2.97 0.31 -0.89
CA HIS A 130 -3.28 -0.52 -2.07
C HIS A 130 -2.11 -0.62 -3.05
N ILE A 131 -0.89 -0.57 -2.53
CA ILE A 131 0.34 -0.68 -3.31
C ILE A 131 1.10 -1.92 -2.84
N ALA A 132 1.54 -2.75 -3.77
CA ALA A 132 2.40 -3.88 -3.45
C ALA A 132 3.82 -3.37 -3.12
N PRO A 133 4.36 -3.58 -1.90
CA PRO A 133 5.63 -2.95 -1.50
C PRO A 133 6.82 -3.20 -2.44
N HIS A 134 6.91 -4.37 -3.08
CA HIS A 134 7.98 -4.68 -4.02
C HIS A 134 8.01 -3.77 -5.26
N THR A 135 6.87 -3.17 -5.67
CA THR A 135 6.80 -2.26 -6.83
C THR A 135 7.37 -0.88 -6.52
N LEU A 136 7.66 -0.57 -5.26
CA LEU A 136 8.30 0.69 -4.85
C LEU A 136 9.83 0.64 -4.93
N ARG A 137 10.42 -0.53 -5.16
CA ARG A 137 11.87 -0.67 -5.33
C ARG A 137 12.34 0.18 -6.52
N SER A 138 13.43 0.92 -6.32
CA SER A 138 14.00 1.87 -7.28
C SER A 138 13.04 2.97 -7.75
N THR A 139 12.07 3.32 -6.91
CA THR A 139 11.22 4.50 -7.13
C THR A 139 11.70 5.69 -6.30
N LEU A 140 11.44 6.90 -6.78
CA LEU A 140 11.64 8.15 -6.05
C LEU A 140 10.58 8.35 -4.96
N THR A 141 10.48 7.40 -4.03
CA THR A 141 9.62 7.48 -2.84
C THR A 141 10.46 8.03 -1.68
N GLY A 142 10.00 9.12 -1.06
CA GLY A 142 10.68 9.74 0.08
C GLY A 142 10.25 9.17 1.43
N VAL A 143 11.08 9.36 2.45
CA VAL A 143 10.84 8.94 3.84
C VAL A 143 11.17 10.10 4.78
N TYR A 144 10.19 10.60 5.51
CA TYR A 144 10.31 11.75 6.41
C TYR A 144 9.81 11.37 7.80
N VAL A 145 10.73 11.20 8.76
CA VAL A 145 10.38 10.68 10.08
C VAL A 145 10.75 11.66 11.17
N GLY A 146 9.76 12.09 11.94
CA GLY A 146 9.95 12.76 13.21
C GLY A 146 10.35 11.75 14.29
N ALA A 147 11.62 11.71 14.67
CA ALA A 147 12.13 10.75 15.66
C ALA A 147 12.67 11.50 16.88
N THR A 148 12.22 11.10 18.07
CA THR A 148 12.68 11.67 19.34
C THR A 148 12.89 10.55 20.35
N GLY A 149 13.74 10.78 21.36
CA GLY A 149 13.89 9.84 22.47
C GLY A 149 14.76 8.62 22.15
N HIS A 150 15.92 8.83 21.53
CA HIS A 150 16.93 7.78 21.24
C HIS A 150 17.70 7.32 22.49
N ASP A 151 16.97 6.90 23.53
CA ASP A 151 17.52 6.53 24.84
C ASP A 151 17.92 5.05 24.94
N TYR A 152 17.60 4.23 23.93
CA TYR A 152 18.06 2.83 23.88
C TYR A 152 19.59 2.74 23.84
N ALA A 153 20.25 3.72 23.21
CA ALA A 153 21.70 3.82 23.16
C ALA A 153 22.37 3.81 24.54
N THR A 154 21.74 4.42 25.55
CA THR A 154 22.33 4.47 26.90
C THR A 154 22.30 3.11 27.59
N ARG A 155 21.37 2.22 27.20
CA ARG A 155 21.34 0.84 27.70
C ARG A 155 22.48 0.00 27.08
N LEU A 156 22.95 0.38 25.90
CA LEU A 156 24.00 -0.36 25.19
C LEU A 156 25.42 -0.03 25.65
N GLU A 157 25.63 0.97 26.52
CA GLU A 157 26.95 1.26 27.10
C GLU A 157 27.49 0.09 27.96
N THR A 158 26.58 -0.71 28.52
CA THR A 158 26.89 -1.90 29.32
C THR A 158 26.61 -3.20 28.55
N ALA A 159 26.41 -3.13 27.23
CA ALA A 159 26.09 -4.29 26.40
C ALA A 159 27.28 -5.27 26.22
N PRO A 160 26.99 -6.56 25.96
CA PRO A 160 28.01 -7.53 25.58
C PRO A 160 28.81 -7.11 24.33
N ASP A 161 30.09 -7.50 24.28
CA ASP A 161 31.00 -7.23 23.15
C ASP A 161 30.44 -7.69 21.79
N GLU A 162 29.59 -8.72 21.79
CA GLU A 162 28.91 -9.26 20.61
C GLU A 162 27.98 -8.24 19.91
N LEU A 163 27.48 -7.24 20.64
CA LEU A 163 26.60 -6.19 20.11
C LEU A 163 27.37 -4.98 19.56
N LEU A 164 28.65 -4.82 19.90
CA LEU A 164 29.50 -3.68 19.50
C LEU A 164 29.46 -3.36 17.99
N PRO A 165 29.50 -4.35 17.07
CA PRO A 165 29.46 -4.07 15.63
C PRO A 165 28.17 -3.39 15.16
N TYR A 166 27.06 -3.57 15.90
CA TYR A 166 25.74 -3.11 15.52
C TYR A 166 25.34 -1.80 16.20
N LEU A 167 26.06 -1.33 17.22
CA LEU A 167 25.65 -0.16 18.02
C LEU A 167 25.47 1.10 17.18
N GLY A 168 26.47 1.45 16.36
CA GLY A 168 26.39 2.64 15.51
C GLY A 168 25.21 2.58 14.52
N GLY A 169 24.90 1.38 14.02
CA GLY A 169 23.79 1.14 13.11
C GLY A 169 22.41 1.01 13.80
N GLY A 170 22.39 0.56 15.05
CA GLY A 170 21.16 0.21 15.77
C GLY A 170 20.47 1.39 16.44
N THR A 171 21.20 2.46 16.76
CA THR A 171 20.69 3.57 17.57
C THR A 171 20.87 4.96 16.96
N SER A 172 21.49 5.07 15.78
CA SER A 172 21.57 6.35 15.08
C SER A 172 20.18 6.83 14.66
N GLY A 173 19.82 8.07 15.03
CA GLY A 173 18.54 8.67 14.64
C GLY A 173 18.36 8.77 13.12
N SER A 174 19.45 8.95 12.35
CA SER A 174 19.38 8.98 10.88
C SER A 174 18.93 7.65 10.26
N LEU A 175 19.12 6.54 10.97
CA LEU A 175 18.79 5.20 10.47
C LEU A 175 17.32 4.84 10.66
N VAL A 176 16.53 5.64 11.39
CA VAL A 176 15.08 5.48 11.44
C VAL A 176 14.47 5.63 10.05
N SER A 177 14.78 6.71 9.33
CA SER A 177 14.36 6.87 7.93
C SER A 177 15.20 6.02 6.97
N GLY A 178 16.51 5.92 7.22
CA GLY A 178 17.44 5.21 6.32
C GLY A 178 17.13 3.72 6.17
N ARG A 179 16.78 3.01 7.26
CA ARG A 179 16.44 1.59 7.19
C ARG A 179 15.13 1.32 6.46
N ILE A 180 14.14 2.21 6.56
CA ILE A 180 12.90 2.10 5.78
C ILE A 180 13.23 2.18 4.28
N ALA A 181 14.00 3.19 3.88
CA ALA A 181 14.41 3.37 2.49
C ALA A 181 15.22 2.15 2.00
N TYR A 182 16.14 1.64 2.81
CA TYR A 182 16.91 0.44 2.47
C TYR A 182 16.03 -0.81 2.31
N ALA A 183 15.16 -1.09 3.28
CA ALA A 183 14.34 -2.31 3.30
C ALA A 183 13.34 -2.36 2.12
N LEU A 184 12.75 -1.21 1.77
CA LEU A 184 11.80 -1.10 0.67
C LEU A 184 12.46 -0.76 -0.68
N GLY A 185 13.78 -0.50 -0.70
CA GLY A 185 14.54 -0.12 -1.90
C GLY A 185 14.16 1.24 -2.47
N LEU A 186 13.89 2.23 -1.63
CA LEU A 186 13.43 3.57 -2.03
C LEU A 186 14.61 4.50 -2.35
N GLU A 187 14.48 5.32 -3.38
CA GLU A 187 15.54 6.22 -3.88
C GLU A 187 15.21 7.71 -3.72
N GLY A 188 14.10 8.05 -3.07
CA GLY A 188 13.77 9.44 -2.70
C GLY A 188 14.52 9.91 -1.44
N PRO A 189 14.34 11.18 -1.02
CA PRO A 189 14.98 11.70 0.18
C PRO A 189 14.55 10.92 1.44
N ALA A 190 15.51 10.51 2.26
CA ALA A 190 15.27 9.82 3.53
C ALA A 190 15.81 10.68 4.70
N ILE A 191 14.91 11.36 5.42
CA ILE A 191 15.24 12.36 6.42
C ILE A 191 14.60 12.01 7.75
N SER A 192 15.42 11.97 8.80
CA SER A 192 14.97 11.94 10.19
C SER A 192 15.13 13.34 10.79
N VAL A 193 14.09 13.85 11.47
CA VAL A 193 14.04 15.20 12.03
C VAL A 193 13.65 15.17 13.50
N ASP A 194 14.37 15.95 14.31
CA ASP A 194 14.03 16.18 15.73
C ASP A 194 13.77 17.67 15.96
N THR A 195 12.50 17.97 16.18
CA THR A 195 12.01 19.27 16.68
C THR A 195 11.19 19.05 17.94
N ALA A 196 11.53 18.05 18.76
CA ALA A 196 10.78 17.60 19.93
C ALA A 196 9.30 17.31 19.61
N CYS A 197 8.36 17.95 20.30
CA CYS A 197 6.93 17.63 20.20
C CYS A 197 6.30 17.93 18.82
N SER A 198 6.96 18.75 17.98
CA SER A 198 6.50 19.06 16.62
C SER A 198 7.07 18.15 15.54
N SER A 199 7.96 17.21 15.86
CA SER A 199 8.74 16.42 14.90
C SER A 199 7.90 15.78 13.79
N SER A 200 6.79 15.12 14.12
CA SER A 200 5.91 14.49 13.11
C SER A 200 5.25 15.50 12.17
N LEU A 201 4.78 16.65 12.67
CA LEU A 201 4.17 17.67 11.80
C LEU A 201 5.23 18.38 10.94
N VAL A 202 6.44 18.56 11.44
CA VAL A 202 7.56 19.07 10.64
C VAL A 202 7.95 18.07 9.55
N ALA A 203 8.01 16.78 9.87
CA ALA A 203 8.25 15.73 8.87
C ALA A 203 7.16 15.70 7.78
N LEU A 204 5.89 15.81 8.16
CA LEU A 204 4.76 15.95 7.23
C LEU A 204 4.88 17.20 6.36
N HIS A 205 5.25 18.34 6.94
CA HIS A 205 5.49 19.58 6.20
C HIS A 205 6.58 19.39 5.13
N LEU A 206 7.73 18.83 5.52
CA LEU A 206 8.84 18.57 4.59
C LEU A 206 8.44 17.61 3.46
N ALA A 207 7.71 16.55 3.77
CA ALA A 207 7.19 15.61 2.77
C ALA A 207 6.23 16.28 1.78
N CYS A 208 5.32 17.14 2.26
CA CYS A 208 4.43 17.91 1.40
C CYS A 208 5.21 18.83 0.44
N GLN A 209 6.26 19.50 0.95
CA GLN A 209 7.10 20.36 0.12
C GLN A 209 7.88 19.56 -0.94
N ALA A 210 8.44 18.40 -0.58
CA ALA A 210 9.16 17.55 -1.51
C ALA A 210 8.27 17.01 -2.64
N LEU A 211 7.03 16.62 -2.31
CA LEU A 211 6.03 16.19 -3.30
C LEU A 211 5.66 17.32 -4.26
N ARG A 212 5.40 18.53 -3.76
CA ARG A 212 5.10 19.73 -4.57
C ARG A 212 6.26 20.13 -5.48
N ARG A 213 7.50 19.94 -5.02
CA ARG A 213 8.72 20.23 -5.78
C ARG A 213 9.13 19.11 -6.74
N GLY A 214 8.48 17.95 -6.67
CA GLY A 214 8.83 16.78 -7.48
C GLY A 214 10.13 16.09 -7.08
N GLU A 215 10.62 16.31 -5.86
CA GLU A 215 11.78 15.59 -5.30
C GLU A 215 11.45 14.11 -5.02
N CYS A 216 10.16 13.82 -4.81
CA CYS A 216 9.61 12.48 -4.73
C CYS A 216 8.22 12.42 -5.37
N ARG A 217 7.75 11.19 -5.66
CA ARG A 217 6.41 10.93 -6.22
C ARG A 217 5.42 10.44 -5.17
N LEU A 218 5.92 9.67 -4.22
CA LEU A 218 5.24 9.20 -3.02
C LEU A 218 6.11 9.56 -1.81
N ALA A 219 5.52 9.74 -0.64
CA ALA A 219 6.28 9.96 0.59
C ALA A 219 5.67 9.22 1.77
N LEU A 220 6.48 8.44 2.49
CA LEU A 220 6.15 8.01 3.84
C LEU A 220 6.52 9.14 4.81
N ALA A 221 5.56 9.59 5.60
CA ALA A 221 5.76 10.69 6.54
C ALA A 221 5.10 10.41 7.89
N GLY A 222 5.73 10.84 8.97
CA GLY A 222 5.15 10.69 10.30
C GLY A 222 6.17 10.82 11.40
N GLY A 223 6.04 10.05 12.46
CA GLY A 223 6.97 10.13 13.58
C GLY A 223 6.62 9.20 14.73
N GLY A 224 7.56 9.05 15.65
CA GLY A 224 7.40 8.14 16.76
C GLY A 224 8.38 8.37 17.91
N THR A 225 8.03 7.77 19.04
CA THR A 225 8.87 7.69 20.23
C THR A 225 8.56 6.41 20.99
N VAL A 226 9.61 5.72 21.39
CA VAL A 226 9.57 4.61 22.34
C VAL A 226 10.54 4.94 23.46
N MET A 227 10.05 5.01 24.68
CA MET A 227 10.82 5.24 25.89
C MET A 227 11.47 3.92 26.30
N SER A 228 12.76 3.76 26.04
CA SER A 228 13.50 2.58 26.47
C SER A 228 13.95 2.67 27.93
N THR A 229 14.01 3.88 28.47
CA THR A 229 14.41 4.18 29.84
C THR A 229 13.43 5.15 30.52
N PRO A 230 13.40 5.23 31.86
CA PRO A 230 12.57 6.20 32.56
C PRO A 230 13.15 7.63 32.56
N HIS A 231 14.30 7.89 31.92
CA HIS A 231 15.02 9.17 32.00
C HIS A 231 14.17 10.39 31.65
N THR A 232 13.29 10.26 30.65
CA THR A 232 12.41 11.35 30.21
C THR A 232 11.44 11.78 31.32
N PHE A 233 10.94 10.84 32.14
CA PHE A 233 10.12 11.17 33.31
C PHE A 233 10.92 11.97 34.34
N HIS A 234 12.14 11.52 34.66
CA HIS A 234 13.02 12.24 35.60
C HIS A 234 13.31 13.68 35.12
N ALA A 235 13.65 13.84 33.84
CA ALA A 235 13.96 15.15 33.26
C ALA A 235 12.78 16.13 33.36
N PHE A 236 11.57 15.70 33.00
CA PHE A 236 10.39 16.57 33.06
C PHE A 236 9.84 16.77 34.47
N ALA A 237 10.07 15.83 35.39
CA ALA A 237 9.73 16.02 36.80
C ALA A 237 10.54 17.16 37.43
N HIS A 238 11.83 17.26 37.12
CA HIS A 238 12.68 18.38 37.56
C HIS A 238 12.23 19.74 36.99
N GLN A 239 11.59 19.74 35.82
CA GLN A 239 11.00 20.94 35.22
C GLN A 239 9.60 21.28 35.77
N LYS A 240 9.04 20.42 36.63
CA LYS A 240 7.66 20.52 37.14
C LYS A 240 6.62 20.58 36.02
N SER A 241 6.88 19.85 34.94
CA SER A 241 6.02 19.81 33.74
C SER A 241 5.08 18.61 33.72
N LEU A 242 5.23 17.66 34.64
CA LEU A 242 4.43 16.43 34.71
C LEU A 242 3.19 16.60 35.59
N ALA A 243 2.07 16.07 35.13
CA ALA A 243 0.84 15.97 35.93
C ALA A 243 1.02 14.97 37.08
N GLN A 244 0.45 15.26 38.25
CA GLN A 244 0.61 14.38 39.42
C GLN A 244 -0.06 13.01 39.23
N ASP A 245 -1.13 12.96 38.45
CA ASP A 245 -1.89 11.75 38.12
C ASP A 245 -1.48 11.13 36.77
N GLY A 246 -0.41 11.64 36.15
CA GLY A 246 0.10 11.18 34.86
C GLY A 246 -0.83 11.42 33.68
N ARG A 247 -1.85 12.28 33.79
CA ARG A 247 -2.85 12.53 32.74
C ARG A 247 -2.75 13.95 32.18
N CYS A 248 -2.90 14.07 30.86
CA CYS A 248 -3.10 15.36 30.24
C CYS A 248 -4.56 15.80 30.42
N LYS A 249 -4.76 16.99 31.00
CA LYS A 249 -6.09 17.59 31.26
C LYS A 249 -6.27 18.86 30.42
N PRO A 250 -6.22 18.76 29.07
CA PRO A 250 -6.11 19.90 28.18
C PRO A 250 -7.28 20.87 28.36
N PHE A 251 -6.95 22.13 28.61
CA PHE A 251 -7.87 23.26 28.74
C PHE A 251 -8.81 23.19 29.95
N ALA A 252 -8.60 22.22 30.85
CA ALA A 252 -9.34 22.09 32.09
C ALA A 252 -8.82 23.06 33.16
N ALA A 253 -9.64 23.39 34.17
CA ALA A 253 -9.17 24.14 35.33
C ALA A 253 -8.25 23.30 36.22
N ALA A 254 -8.40 21.97 36.16
CA ALA A 254 -7.56 21.01 36.87
C ALA A 254 -6.24 20.66 36.14
N ALA A 255 -5.92 21.34 35.04
CA ALA A 255 -4.67 21.14 34.31
C ALA A 255 -3.46 21.50 35.20
N ASP A 256 -2.52 20.56 35.38
CA ASP A 256 -1.38 20.67 36.29
C ASP A 256 -0.05 20.20 35.66
N GLY A 257 -0.06 19.79 34.39
CA GLY A 257 1.08 19.22 33.69
C GLY A 257 0.66 18.23 32.62
N MET A 258 1.65 17.61 31.98
CA MET A 258 1.42 16.57 30.97
C MET A 258 1.62 15.17 31.55
N GLY A 259 0.86 14.22 31.03
CA GLY A 259 1.18 12.79 31.08
C GLY A 259 2.09 12.42 29.90
N LEU A 260 3.18 11.69 30.13
CA LEU A 260 4.01 11.20 29.03
C LEU A 260 3.38 9.96 28.40
N GLY A 261 3.54 9.84 27.09
CA GLY A 261 3.15 8.66 26.34
C GLY A 261 4.12 8.33 25.22
N GLU A 262 3.94 7.14 24.66
CA GLU A 262 4.65 6.60 23.52
C GLU A 262 3.74 6.54 22.31
N GLY A 263 4.32 6.37 21.13
CA GLY A 263 3.53 6.15 19.94
C GLY A 263 4.39 6.09 18.70
N VAL A 264 3.85 5.49 17.65
CA VAL A 264 4.44 5.50 16.32
C VAL A 264 3.31 5.66 15.32
N GLY A 265 3.48 6.56 14.35
CA GLY A 265 2.52 6.73 13.26
C GLY A 265 3.20 7.09 11.96
N LEU A 266 2.73 6.50 10.87
CA LEU A 266 3.13 6.81 9.50
C LEU A 266 1.90 7.01 8.62
N VAL A 267 2.05 7.89 7.63
CA VAL A 267 1.08 8.10 6.56
C VAL A 267 1.79 8.04 5.21
N LEU A 268 1.09 7.56 4.19
CA LEU A 268 1.53 7.63 2.81
C LEU A 268 0.92 8.84 2.14
N LEU A 269 1.76 9.68 1.54
CA LEU A 269 1.37 10.92 0.89
C LEU A 269 1.66 10.87 -0.59
N GLU A 270 0.75 11.47 -1.37
CA GLU A 270 0.88 11.64 -2.80
C GLU A 270 0.24 12.97 -3.21
N ARG A 271 0.67 13.56 -4.33
CA ARG A 271 -0.07 14.70 -4.89
C ARG A 271 -1.48 14.24 -5.28
N LEU A 272 -2.51 15.04 -5.00
CA LEU A 272 -3.91 14.63 -5.21
C LEU A 272 -4.19 14.25 -6.68
N GLY A 273 -3.59 14.96 -7.64
CA GLY A 273 -3.71 14.60 -9.06
C GLY A 273 -3.08 13.25 -9.40
N ASP A 274 -1.97 12.92 -8.72
CA ASP A 274 -1.26 11.65 -8.88
C ASP A 274 -2.05 10.49 -8.26
N ALA A 275 -2.58 10.66 -7.04
CA ALA A 275 -3.43 9.65 -6.38
C ALA A 275 -4.66 9.29 -7.24
N ARG A 276 -5.33 10.31 -7.80
CA ARG A 276 -6.47 10.10 -8.72
C ARG A 276 -6.08 9.38 -9.99
N ARG A 277 -4.94 9.75 -10.60
CA ARG A 277 -4.44 9.11 -11.82
C ARG A 277 -4.08 7.64 -11.57
N ASN A 278 -3.48 7.36 -10.43
CA ASN A 278 -3.04 6.02 -10.06
C ASN A 278 -4.16 5.17 -9.45
N GLY A 279 -5.33 5.76 -9.16
CA GLY A 279 -6.45 5.06 -8.54
C GLY A 279 -6.22 4.73 -7.07
N HIS A 280 -5.30 5.42 -6.40
CA HIS A 280 -5.03 5.24 -4.99
C HIS A 280 -6.14 5.86 -4.12
N PRO A 281 -6.45 5.27 -2.96
CA PRO A 281 -7.44 5.83 -2.04
C PRO A 281 -7.03 7.24 -1.58
N VAL A 282 -8.02 8.08 -1.28
CA VAL A 282 -7.80 9.40 -0.67
C VAL A 282 -8.59 9.43 0.63
N LEU A 283 -7.91 9.29 1.76
CA LEU A 283 -8.52 9.28 3.09
C LEU A 283 -8.80 10.70 3.60
N ALA A 284 -7.94 11.65 3.23
CA ALA A 284 -8.06 13.08 3.51
C ALA A 284 -7.10 13.86 2.62
N VAL A 285 -7.16 15.20 2.69
CA VAL A 285 -6.30 16.09 1.92
C VAL A 285 -5.60 17.10 2.83
N ILE A 286 -4.27 17.13 2.80
CA ILE A 286 -3.48 18.20 3.42
C ILE A 286 -3.52 19.41 2.48
N ARG A 287 -4.22 20.46 2.91
CA ARG A 287 -4.43 21.68 2.13
C ARG A 287 -3.27 22.66 2.25
N GLY A 288 -2.71 22.79 3.45
CA GLY A 288 -1.55 23.62 3.67
C GLY A 288 -0.93 23.37 5.03
N SER A 289 0.32 23.82 5.20
CA SER A 289 1.02 23.70 6.47
C SER A 289 2.07 24.81 6.62
N ALA A 290 2.44 25.11 7.86
CA ALA A 290 3.50 26.05 8.17
C ALA A 290 4.30 25.62 9.39
N VAL A 291 5.58 26.01 9.40
CA VAL A 291 6.50 25.83 10.52
C VAL A 291 7.16 27.17 10.84
N ASN A 292 7.25 27.54 12.12
CA ASN A 292 8.00 28.73 12.55
C ASN A 292 8.72 28.50 13.90
N GLN A 293 9.21 29.58 14.49
CA GLN A 293 9.95 29.56 15.76
C GLN A 293 9.44 30.63 16.73
N ASP A 294 9.41 30.30 18.01
CA ASP A 294 9.08 31.20 19.11
C ASP A 294 10.13 32.32 19.26
N GLY A 295 11.38 32.04 18.90
CA GLY A 295 12.46 33.02 18.91
C GLY A 295 12.81 33.48 20.33
N ALA A 296 13.22 34.75 20.47
CA ALA A 296 13.57 35.31 21.77
C ALA A 296 12.31 35.59 22.61
N GLY A 297 12.15 34.86 23.72
CA GLY A 297 11.01 34.98 24.64
C GLY A 297 11.42 34.95 26.11
N TYR A 298 10.47 34.58 26.98
CA TYR A 298 10.66 34.53 28.44
C TYR A 298 11.50 33.34 28.95
N GLY A 299 11.96 32.49 28.03
CA GLY A 299 12.79 31.31 28.30
C GLY A 299 12.75 30.38 27.10
N LEU A 300 13.77 29.53 26.95
CA LEU A 300 13.88 28.62 25.80
C LEU A 300 12.65 27.69 25.66
N ALA A 301 12.12 27.21 26.78
CA ALA A 301 10.98 26.30 26.83
C ALA A 301 9.62 27.00 27.05
N ALA A 302 9.59 28.33 27.08
CA ALA A 302 8.36 29.08 27.33
C ALA A 302 7.61 29.30 25.99
N PRO A 303 6.34 28.88 25.87
CA PRO A 303 5.58 29.05 24.62
C PRO A 303 5.30 30.51 24.30
N ASN A 304 5.19 30.84 22.99
CA ASN A 304 4.93 32.20 22.52
C ASN A 304 3.61 32.34 21.74
N GLY A 305 2.62 33.02 22.34
CA GLY A 305 1.30 33.23 21.73
C GLY A 305 1.31 33.92 20.36
N PRO A 306 2.02 35.05 20.18
CA PRO A 306 2.20 35.68 18.86
C PRO A 306 2.76 34.75 17.78
N SER A 307 3.75 33.92 18.10
CA SER A 307 4.32 32.94 17.17
C SER A 307 3.33 31.84 16.81
N GLN A 308 2.54 31.35 17.77
CA GLN A 308 1.43 30.42 17.51
C GLN A 308 0.37 31.03 16.58
N GLN A 309 0.00 32.30 16.79
CA GLN A 309 -0.92 32.99 15.87
C GLN A 309 -0.31 33.13 14.46
N ALA A 310 0.99 33.42 14.36
CA ALA A 310 1.67 33.57 13.08
C ALA A 310 1.72 32.26 12.29
N VAL A 311 2.03 31.13 12.94
CA VAL A 311 2.06 29.83 12.25
C VAL A 311 0.66 29.39 11.78
N ILE A 312 -0.39 29.67 12.58
CA ILE A 312 -1.78 29.41 12.18
C ILE A 312 -2.14 30.22 10.92
N ARG A 313 -1.86 31.53 10.91
CA ARG A 313 -2.13 32.40 9.75
C ARG A 313 -1.33 31.98 8.52
N ALA A 314 -0.08 31.56 8.70
CA ALA A 314 0.77 31.08 7.61
C ALA A 314 0.24 29.78 6.99
N ALA A 315 -0.21 28.82 7.81
CA ALA A 315 -0.79 27.57 7.31
C ALA A 315 -2.12 27.79 6.57
N LEU A 316 -2.97 28.71 7.07
CA LEU A 316 -4.19 29.13 6.37
C LEU A 316 -3.88 29.81 5.03
N ALA A 317 -2.84 30.65 4.99
CA ALA A 317 -2.38 31.28 3.76
C ALA A 317 -1.83 30.26 2.75
N ASP A 318 -1.02 29.29 3.19
CA ASP A 318 -0.52 28.18 2.35
C ASP A 318 -1.66 27.35 1.77
N ALA A 319 -2.74 27.17 2.54
CA ALA A 319 -3.95 26.45 2.13
C ALA A 319 -4.90 27.25 1.22
N GLY A 320 -4.71 28.57 1.11
CA GLY A 320 -5.64 29.49 0.44
C GLY A 320 -6.99 29.59 1.15
N LEU A 321 -7.01 29.54 2.48
CA LEU A 321 -8.23 29.49 3.30
C LEU A 321 -8.32 30.66 4.29
N THR A 322 -9.55 30.96 4.69
CA THR A 322 -9.85 31.90 5.79
C THR A 322 -10.11 31.13 7.10
N PRO A 323 -9.91 31.76 8.28
CA PRO A 323 -10.15 31.08 9.56
C PRO A 323 -11.60 30.57 9.73
N GLY A 324 -12.58 31.27 9.13
CA GLY A 324 -13.99 30.88 9.18
C GLY A 324 -14.30 29.53 8.53
N GLN A 325 -13.43 29.04 7.65
CA GLN A 325 -13.61 27.81 6.89
C GLN A 325 -13.12 26.54 7.61
N VAL A 326 -12.52 26.66 8.81
CA VAL A 326 -12.01 25.52 9.59
C VAL A 326 -12.98 25.21 10.74
N ASP A 327 -13.54 24.01 10.81
CA ASP A 327 -14.59 23.68 11.79
C ASP A 327 -14.01 23.36 13.18
N ALA A 328 -12.86 22.69 13.22
CA ALA A 328 -12.25 22.19 14.45
C ALA A 328 -10.74 22.45 14.52
N VAL A 329 -10.17 22.41 15.72
CA VAL A 329 -8.72 22.32 15.95
C VAL A 329 -8.42 21.16 16.88
N GLU A 330 -7.57 20.27 16.39
CA GLU A 330 -6.86 19.27 17.20
C GLU A 330 -5.57 19.93 17.70
N ALA A 331 -5.60 20.31 18.96
CA ALA A 331 -4.63 21.23 19.55
C ALA A 331 -3.33 20.54 20.00
N HIS A 332 -2.33 21.36 20.34
CA HIS A 332 -1.18 20.86 21.07
C HIS A 332 -1.60 20.40 22.47
N GLY A 333 -2.40 21.20 23.20
CA GLY A 333 -3.19 20.82 24.37
C GLY A 333 -2.52 19.80 25.30
N THR A 334 -1.46 20.22 25.99
CA THR A 334 -0.67 19.34 26.86
C THR A 334 -1.22 19.19 28.27
N GLY A 335 -2.19 20.03 28.67
CA GLY A 335 -2.64 20.07 30.06
C GLY A 335 -1.70 20.88 30.95
N THR A 336 -0.83 21.71 30.36
CA THR A 336 0.03 22.61 31.14
C THR A 336 -0.70 23.93 31.38
N PRO A 337 -0.78 24.45 32.63
CA PRO A 337 -1.63 25.60 32.94
C PRO A 337 -1.35 26.83 32.05
N ILE A 338 -0.07 27.16 31.85
CA ILE A 338 0.35 28.31 31.06
C ILE A 338 0.26 28.02 29.56
N GLY A 339 0.69 26.83 29.12
CA GLY A 339 0.67 26.45 27.72
C GLY A 339 -0.74 26.44 27.14
N ASP A 340 -1.68 25.80 27.84
CA ASP A 340 -3.09 25.73 27.45
C ASP A 340 -3.73 27.14 27.38
N ALA A 341 -3.41 28.02 28.33
CA ALA A 341 -3.91 29.39 28.31
C ALA A 341 -3.40 30.20 27.11
N ILE A 342 -2.11 30.06 26.78
CA ILE A 342 -1.51 30.73 25.62
C ILE A 342 -2.10 30.21 24.32
N GLU A 343 -2.28 28.89 24.19
CA GLU A 343 -2.85 28.27 23.00
C GLU A 343 -4.31 28.70 22.78
N VAL A 344 -5.15 28.68 23.81
CA VAL A 344 -6.54 29.17 23.72
C VAL A 344 -6.59 30.62 23.26
N GLN A 345 -5.71 31.49 23.77
CA GLN A 345 -5.66 32.89 23.36
C GLN A 345 -5.21 33.04 21.90
N ALA A 346 -4.25 32.24 21.44
CA ALA A 346 -3.82 32.25 20.04
C ALA A 346 -4.96 31.81 19.09
N LEU A 347 -5.74 30.81 19.48
CA LEU A 347 -6.91 30.34 18.73
C LEU A 347 -8.04 31.38 18.71
N LEU A 348 -8.31 32.02 19.85
CA LEU A 348 -9.31 33.11 19.93
C LEU A 348 -8.91 34.31 19.06
N ALA A 349 -7.63 34.67 19.03
CA ALA A 349 -7.09 35.77 18.23
C ALA A 349 -6.97 35.47 16.72
N THR A 350 -7.14 34.21 16.31
CA THR A 350 -7.11 33.78 14.91
C THR A 350 -8.49 33.28 14.47
N TYR A 351 -8.81 32.04 14.78
CA TYR A 351 -10.09 31.41 14.43
C TYR A 351 -11.30 32.06 15.12
N GLY A 352 -11.13 32.62 16.32
CA GLY A 352 -12.22 33.20 17.13
C GLY A 352 -12.58 34.67 16.85
N ALA A 353 -11.78 35.40 16.07
CA ALA A 353 -11.92 36.85 15.91
C ALA A 353 -13.27 37.24 15.29
N ASP A 354 -13.59 36.66 14.13
CA ASP A 354 -14.79 36.95 13.32
C ASP A 354 -15.76 35.75 13.24
N ARG A 355 -15.73 34.88 14.25
CA ARG A 355 -16.53 33.64 14.25
C ARG A 355 -17.89 33.83 14.92
N SER A 356 -18.95 33.34 14.27
CA SER A 356 -20.31 33.32 14.81
C SER A 356 -20.43 32.29 15.95
N PRO A 357 -21.13 32.61 17.06
CA PRO A 357 -21.44 31.64 18.11
C PRO A 357 -22.28 30.43 17.66
N GLU A 358 -22.95 30.53 16.50
CA GLU A 358 -23.74 29.46 15.89
C GLU A 358 -22.86 28.42 15.18
N ARG A 359 -21.66 28.81 14.73
CA ARG A 359 -20.64 27.94 14.14
C ARG A 359 -19.33 28.08 14.93
N PRO A 360 -19.29 27.62 16.19
CA PRO A 360 -18.09 27.68 17.02
C PRO A 360 -16.93 26.90 16.39
N LEU A 361 -15.70 27.24 16.76
CA LEU A 361 -14.55 26.37 16.55
C LEU A 361 -14.57 25.29 17.63
N TRP A 362 -14.62 24.04 17.21
CA TRP A 362 -14.48 22.91 18.13
C TRP A 362 -13.01 22.71 18.49
N LEU A 363 -12.72 22.50 19.78
CA LEU A 363 -11.38 22.38 20.31
C LEU A 363 -11.25 21.10 21.12
N GLY A 364 -10.23 20.29 20.79
CA GLY A 364 -9.92 19.06 21.52
C GLY A 364 -8.44 18.69 21.45
N SER A 365 -8.06 17.61 22.14
CA SER A 365 -6.72 17.04 22.11
C SER A 365 -6.74 15.55 22.44
N ILE A 366 -6.15 14.73 21.56
CA ILE A 366 -5.96 13.28 21.72
C ILE A 366 -5.12 12.94 22.95
N LYS A 367 -4.32 13.88 23.46
CA LYS A 367 -3.44 13.65 24.61
C LYS A 367 -4.22 13.32 25.88
N SER A 368 -5.50 13.69 25.94
CA SER A 368 -6.38 13.27 27.04
C SER A 368 -6.65 11.76 27.05
N ASN A 369 -6.51 11.08 25.91
CA ASN A 369 -6.71 9.63 25.79
C ASN A 369 -5.39 8.86 25.90
N THR A 370 -4.34 9.31 25.21
CA THR A 370 -3.09 8.53 25.04
C THR A 370 -1.90 9.07 25.83
N GLY A 371 -2.05 10.20 26.54
CA GLY A 371 -0.93 10.98 27.03
C GLY A 371 -0.21 11.71 25.89
N HIS A 372 0.89 12.40 26.20
CA HIS A 372 1.70 13.09 25.20
C HIS A 372 2.66 12.10 24.52
N THR A 373 2.28 11.61 23.35
CA THR A 373 3.05 10.64 22.52
C THR A 373 4.28 11.23 21.81
N GLN A 374 4.84 12.33 22.34
CA GLN A 374 6.08 12.97 21.92
C GLN A 374 6.23 13.10 20.40
N GLY A 375 7.24 12.48 19.77
CA GLY A 375 7.50 12.55 18.33
C GLY A 375 6.33 12.07 17.46
N ALA A 376 5.42 11.25 17.99
CA ALA A 376 4.22 10.76 17.30
C ALA A 376 2.99 11.68 17.42
N ALA A 377 3.04 12.71 18.29
CA ALA A 377 1.85 13.46 18.71
C ALA A 377 1.09 14.10 17.53
N GLY A 378 1.81 14.67 16.56
CA GLY A 378 1.22 15.24 15.36
C GLY A 378 0.55 14.20 14.46
N THR A 379 1.21 13.05 14.24
CA THR A 379 0.63 11.98 13.42
C THR A 379 -0.56 11.32 14.09
N ALA A 380 -0.53 11.10 15.40
CA ALA A 380 -1.66 10.52 16.14
C ALA A 380 -2.90 11.43 16.06
N ALA A 381 -2.69 12.75 16.21
CA ALA A 381 -3.72 13.77 15.99
C ALA A 381 -4.29 13.74 14.56
N LEU A 382 -3.43 13.63 13.54
CA LEU A 382 -3.84 13.53 12.14
C LEU A 382 -4.68 12.28 11.88
N ILE A 383 -4.27 11.10 12.36
CA ILE A 383 -5.00 9.85 12.17
C ILE A 383 -6.37 9.91 12.88
N LYS A 384 -6.43 10.42 14.11
CA LYS A 384 -7.70 10.67 14.82
C LYS A 384 -8.67 11.49 13.98
N MET A 385 -8.18 12.58 13.38
CA MET A 385 -9.05 13.47 12.61
C MET A 385 -9.45 12.89 11.24
N ILE A 386 -8.62 12.03 10.63
CA ILE A 386 -9.03 11.25 9.45
C ILE A 386 -10.18 10.31 9.81
N GLN A 387 -10.09 9.61 10.95
CA GLN A 387 -11.19 8.75 11.42
C GLN A 387 -12.45 9.58 11.75
N ALA A 388 -12.30 10.77 12.32
CA ALA A 388 -13.43 11.68 12.55
C ALA A 388 -14.18 12.07 11.25
N PHE A 389 -13.47 12.24 10.11
CA PHE A 389 -14.12 12.44 8.81
C PHE A 389 -14.89 11.20 8.33
N ARG A 390 -14.32 10.01 8.55
CA ARG A 390 -14.91 8.72 8.13
C ARG A 390 -16.19 8.40 8.90
N HIS A 391 -16.23 8.77 10.18
CA HIS A 391 -17.35 8.49 11.09
C HIS A 391 -18.28 9.68 11.31
N ASP A 392 -18.10 10.78 10.56
CA ASP A 392 -18.93 11.98 10.63
C ASP A 392 -19.13 12.53 12.05
N THR A 393 -18.11 12.38 12.92
CA THR A 393 -18.23 12.67 14.36
C THR A 393 -16.91 13.20 14.91
N LEU A 394 -16.97 14.26 15.72
CA LEU A 394 -15.84 14.74 16.53
C LEU A 394 -15.87 14.05 17.90
N PRO A 395 -14.85 13.26 18.28
CA PRO A 395 -14.82 12.56 19.57
C PRO A 395 -14.54 13.51 20.74
N PRO A 396 -14.97 13.15 21.97
CA PRO A 396 -14.76 13.97 23.16
C PRO A 396 -13.28 14.05 23.55
N THR A 397 -12.93 15.12 24.27
CA THR A 397 -11.68 15.32 24.98
C THR A 397 -11.92 15.09 26.46
N LEU A 398 -11.08 14.26 27.08
CA LEU A 398 -11.30 13.78 28.45
C LEU A 398 -10.80 14.78 29.49
N HIS A 399 -11.26 14.56 30.73
CA HIS A 399 -10.81 15.24 31.95
C HIS A 399 -11.06 16.75 32.02
N ILE A 400 -12.04 17.26 31.27
CA ILE A 400 -12.47 18.66 31.35
C ILE A 400 -13.56 18.78 32.41
N ASP A 401 -13.19 19.27 33.60
CA ASP A 401 -14.13 19.60 34.68
C ASP A 401 -14.87 20.93 34.38
N ARG A 402 -14.09 21.96 34.06
CA ARG A 402 -14.53 23.26 33.59
C ARG A 402 -13.39 23.91 32.79
N PRO A 403 -13.68 24.87 31.90
CA PRO A 403 -12.63 25.55 31.14
C PRO A 403 -11.61 26.26 32.04
N THR A 404 -10.34 26.27 31.63
CA THR A 404 -9.26 26.94 32.36
C THR A 404 -9.59 28.42 32.63
N PRO A 405 -9.48 28.89 33.88
CA PRO A 405 -9.74 30.29 34.23
C PRO A 405 -8.59 31.23 33.82
N LEU A 406 -7.45 30.67 33.40
CA LEU A 406 -6.28 31.44 32.96
C LEU A 406 -6.45 32.03 31.54
N ALA A 407 -7.43 31.54 30.78
CA ALA A 407 -7.80 32.08 29.48
C ALA A 407 -9.08 32.92 29.55
N THR A 408 -9.17 33.94 28.69
CA THR A 408 -10.35 34.81 28.58
C THR A 408 -11.25 34.33 27.45
N TRP A 409 -12.17 33.43 27.76
CA TRP A 409 -13.10 32.85 26.80
C TRP A 409 -14.10 33.88 26.26
N LYS A 410 -14.11 34.11 24.95
CA LYS A 410 -15.19 34.84 24.27
C LYS A 410 -16.39 33.90 24.11
N LYS A 411 -17.57 34.34 24.53
CA LYS A 411 -18.76 33.48 24.61
C LYS A 411 -19.10 32.86 23.25
N GLY A 412 -18.96 31.53 23.16
CA GLY A 412 -19.48 30.71 22.08
C GLY A 412 -18.66 30.67 20.79
N THR A 413 -17.53 31.37 20.68
CA THR A 413 -16.73 31.40 19.42
C THR A 413 -15.75 30.22 19.30
N VAL A 414 -15.25 29.71 20.43
CA VAL A 414 -14.47 28.47 20.56
C VAL A 414 -15.13 27.63 21.65
N ARG A 415 -15.36 26.33 21.40
CA ARG A 415 -16.01 25.41 22.32
C ARG A 415 -15.20 24.14 22.48
N LEU A 416 -15.00 23.72 23.72
CA LEU A 416 -14.34 22.46 24.06
C LEU A 416 -15.23 21.28 23.69
N LEU A 417 -14.65 20.24 23.11
CA LEU A 417 -15.31 18.96 22.82
C LEU A 417 -15.44 18.13 24.11
N THR A 418 -16.33 18.52 25.03
CA THR A 418 -16.57 17.75 26.27
C THR A 418 -17.44 16.51 26.07
N GLU A 419 -18.16 16.46 24.94
CA GLU A 419 -18.98 15.35 24.49
C GLU A 419 -18.75 15.14 22.98
N ALA A 420 -19.17 13.99 22.45
CA ALA A 420 -19.12 13.74 21.02
C ALA A 420 -20.04 14.71 20.27
N VAL A 421 -19.60 15.21 19.12
CA VAL A 421 -20.37 16.16 18.30
C VAL A 421 -20.52 15.63 16.89
N ASP A 422 -21.75 15.54 16.41
CA ASP A 422 -22.06 15.22 15.02
C ASP A 422 -21.37 16.21 14.08
N TRP A 423 -20.65 15.68 13.10
CA TRP A 423 -19.92 16.45 12.10
C TRP A 423 -20.23 15.95 10.68
N PRO A 424 -21.51 16.01 10.25
CA PRO A 424 -21.94 15.51 8.95
C PRO A 424 -21.37 16.34 7.81
N ARG A 425 -21.24 15.71 6.64
CA ARG A 425 -20.88 16.36 5.37
C ARG A 425 -21.84 17.51 5.04
N ARG A 426 -21.31 18.56 4.40
CA ARG A 426 -22.03 19.78 3.99
C ARG A 426 -21.58 20.19 2.59
N ASP A 427 -22.18 21.25 2.05
CA ASP A 427 -21.76 21.84 0.76
C ASP A 427 -20.32 22.36 0.81
N GLU A 428 -19.89 22.88 1.96
CA GLU A 428 -18.49 23.25 2.21
C GLU A 428 -17.73 22.06 2.82
N PRO A 429 -16.53 21.73 2.31
CA PRO A 429 -15.70 20.67 2.88
C PRO A 429 -15.39 20.91 4.35
N ARG A 430 -15.52 19.85 5.15
CA ARG A 430 -15.11 19.81 6.55
C ARG A 430 -13.61 19.95 6.66
N ARG A 431 -13.15 20.78 7.59
CA ARG A 431 -11.72 21.09 7.78
C ARG A 431 -11.34 21.16 9.25
N VAL A 432 -10.10 20.77 9.53
CA VAL A 432 -9.50 20.80 10.86
C VAL A 432 -8.08 21.35 10.80
N GLY A 433 -7.73 22.21 11.77
CA GLY A 433 -6.34 22.60 12.03
C GLY A 433 -5.69 21.66 13.03
N ILE A 434 -4.43 21.27 12.81
CA ILE A 434 -3.68 20.40 13.72
C ILE A 434 -2.42 21.14 14.18
N SER A 435 -2.24 21.29 15.48
CA SER A 435 -1.14 22.06 16.08
C SER A 435 -0.15 21.18 16.85
N ALA A 436 1.13 21.48 16.72
CA ALA A 436 2.17 20.96 17.60
C ALA A 436 3.21 22.05 17.91
N PHE A 437 3.44 22.31 19.20
CA PHE A 437 4.35 23.35 19.67
C PHE A 437 5.43 22.70 20.52
N ALA A 438 6.68 22.79 20.06
CA ALA A 438 7.80 22.14 20.70
C ALA A 438 8.34 22.95 21.87
N THR A 439 8.88 22.25 22.88
CA THR A 439 9.66 22.86 23.96
C THR A 439 10.95 23.54 23.47
N SER A 440 11.39 23.28 22.24
CA SER A 440 12.48 23.99 21.57
C SER A 440 12.04 25.28 20.86
N GLY A 441 10.76 25.64 20.97
CA GLY A 441 10.15 26.81 20.31
C GLY A 441 9.72 26.58 18.86
N THR A 442 9.96 25.39 18.29
CA THR A 442 9.52 25.09 16.92
C THR A 442 8.02 24.82 16.91
N ASN A 443 7.25 25.61 16.15
CA ASN A 443 5.81 25.42 16.02
C ASN A 443 5.47 24.88 14.64
N ALA A 444 4.50 23.99 14.57
CA ALA A 444 3.91 23.52 13.32
C ALA A 444 2.38 23.60 13.39
N HIS A 445 1.76 24.02 12.28
CA HIS A 445 0.31 23.96 12.09
C HIS A 445 -0.01 23.42 10.70
N LEU A 446 -0.95 22.47 10.63
CA LEU A 446 -1.38 21.79 9.40
C LEU A 446 -2.89 21.92 9.23
N ILE A 447 -3.35 22.20 8.01
CA ILE A 447 -4.78 22.23 7.66
C ILE A 447 -5.13 20.97 6.88
N LEU A 448 -6.01 20.14 7.47
CA LEU A 448 -6.52 18.91 6.89
C LEU A 448 -7.97 19.12 6.47
N GLU A 449 -8.32 18.62 5.29
CA GLU A 449 -9.64 18.67 4.67
C GLU A 449 -10.14 17.25 4.42
N GLU A 450 -11.45 17.05 4.52
CA GLU A 450 -12.08 15.78 4.19
C GLU A 450 -11.79 15.37 2.73
N PRO A 451 -11.82 14.06 2.40
CA PRO A 451 -11.52 13.63 1.05
C PRO A 451 -12.58 14.15 0.06
N PRO A 452 -12.19 14.45 -1.20
CA PRO A 452 -13.15 14.86 -2.21
C PRO A 452 -14.18 13.75 -2.41
N VAL A 453 -15.44 14.14 -2.66
CA VAL A 453 -16.46 13.17 -3.07
C VAL A 453 -15.93 12.44 -4.30
N PRO A 454 -15.86 11.10 -4.30
CA PRO A 454 -15.44 10.35 -5.48
C PRO A 454 -16.31 10.79 -6.66
N ASP A 455 -15.70 11.06 -7.81
CA ASP A 455 -16.46 11.11 -9.06
C ASP A 455 -17.04 9.71 -9.24
N GLU A 456 -18.28 9.49 -8.79
CA GLU A 456 -19.05 8.33 -9.18
C GLU A 456 -19.16 8.40 -10.70
N ALA A 457 -18.26 7.70 -11.39
CA ALA A 457 -18.47 7.42 -12.79
C ALA A 457 -19.85 6.75 -12.86
N PRO A 458 -20.80 7.27 -13.66
CA PRO A 458 -22.12 6.70 -13.73
C PRO A 458 -21.97 5.20 -14.01
N PRO A 459 -22.72 4.33 -13.29
CA PRO A 459 -22.62 2.89 -13.49
C PRO A 459 -22.80 2.62 -14.98
N THR A 460 -21.76 2.08 -15.62
CA THR A 460 -21.89 1.67 -17.01
C THR A 460 -22.84 0.47 -17.05
N PRO A 461 -23.57 0.25 -18.16
CA PRO A 461 -24.42 -0.93 -18.32
C PRO A 461 -23.70 -2.25 -17.96
N ASP A 462 -22.40 -2.34 -18.18
CA ASP A 462 -21.54 -3.48 -17.81
C ASP A 462 -21.43 -3.71 -16.30
N THR A 463 -21.44 -2.66 -15.47
CA THR A 463 -21.39 -2.80 -14.00
C THR A 463 -22.70 -3.35 -13.41
N LEU A 464 -23.84 -3.04 -14.04
CA LEU A 464 -25.14 -3.59 -13.66
C LEU A 464 -25.33 -5.03 -14.18
N ALA A 465 -24.74 -5.37 -15.31
CA ALA A 465 -24.73 -6.74 -15.84
C ALA A 465 -23.79 -7.68 -15.05
N ALA A 466 -22.69 -7.16 -14.48
CA ALA A 466 -21.76 -7.92 -13.64
C ALA A 466 -22.40 -8.48 -12.36
N ALA A 467 -23.45 -7.84 -11.82
CA ALA A 467 -24.22 -8.33 -10.68
C ALA A 467 -25.05 -9.60 -11.00
N ALA A 468 -25.19 -9.95 -12.28
CA ALA A 468 -25.90 -11.15 -12.76
C ALA A 468 -25.00 -12.09 -13.58
N ALA A 469 -23.67 -11.87 -13.58
CA ALA A 469 -22.72 -12.71 -14.30
C ALA A 469 -22.60 -14.09 -13.64
N PRO A 470 -22.40 -15.17 -14.42
CA PRO A 470 -22.17 -16.50 -13.85
C PRO A 470 -20.96 -16.51 -12.92
N GLU A 471 -21.01 -17.34 -11.88
CA GLU A 471 -19.92 -17.53 -10.91
C GLU A 471 -18.71 -18.21 -11.59
N LEU A 472 -17.89 -17.40 -12.26
CA LEU A 472 -16.69 -17.86 -12.93
C LEU A 472 -15.57 -18.07 -11.91
N PRO A 473 -14.68 -19.05 -12.13
CA PRO A 473 -13.61 -19.33 -11.18
C PRO A 473 -12.64 -18.15 -11.07
N VAL A 474 -12.22 -17.85 -9.84
CA VAL A 474 -11.18 -16.87 -9.51
C VAL A 474 -10.09 -17.51 -8.66
N ALA A 475 -8.90 -16.91 -8.67
CA ALA A 475 -7.77 -17.33 -7.86
C ALA A 475 -7.46 -16.27 -6.80
N TRP A 476 -7.32 -16.69 -5.53
CA TRP A 476 -6.84 -15.85 -4.44
C TRP A 476 -5.38 -16.25 -4.13
N PRO A 477 -4.39 -15.52 -4.68
CA PRO A 477 -2.99 -15.74 -4.36
C PRO A 477 -2.68 -15.19 -2.96
N LEU A 478 -2.03 -16.00 -2.15
CA LEU A 478 -1.55 -15.65 -0.81
C LEU A 478 -0.09 -16.02 -0.72
N SER A 479 0.71 -15.17 -0.07
CA SER A 479 2.10 -15.49 0.17
C SER A 479 2.65 -14.85 1.43
N ALA A 480 3.61 -15.51 2.07
CA ALA A 480 4.34 -14.99 3.22
C ALA A 480 5.82 -15.43 3.23
N ARG A 481 6.64 -14.83 4.12
CA ARG A 481 8.06 -15.21 4.30
C ARG A 481 8.25 -16.51 5.07
N THR A 482 7.23 -16.95 5.81
CA THR A 482 7.26 -18.20 6.59
C THR A 482 5.93 -18.96 6.46
N PRO A 483 5.92 -20.29 6.67
CA PRO A 483 4.68 -21.07 6.69
C PRO A 483 3.68 -20.57 7.75
N GLU A 484 4.17 -20.18 8.93
CA GLU A 484 3.33 -19.71 10.04
C GLU A 484 2.67 -18.37 9.70
N ALA A 485 3.41 -17.45 9.09
CA ALA A 485 2.85 -16.18 8.64
C ALA A 485 1.81 -16.35 7.54
N LEU A 486 1.95 -17.37 6.68
CA LEU A 486 0.95 -17.69 5.65
C LEU A 486 -0.37 -18.19 6.29
N GLN A 487 -0.29 -19.00 7.34
CA GLN A 487 -1.46 -19.47 8.09
C GLN A 487 -2.16 -18.33 8.82
N GLU A 488 -1.41 -17.47 9.51
CA GLU A 488 -1.97 -16.30 10.19
C GLU A 488 -2.55 -15.28 9.20
N LEU A 489 -1.98 -15.14 8.00
CA LEU A 489 -2.54 -14.28 6.95
C LEU A 489 -3.90 -14.81 6.49
N ALA A 490 -4.01 -16.14 6.30
CA ALA A 490 -5.27 -16.77 5.93
C ALA A 490 -6.35 -16.58 7.02
N LYS A 491 -5.96 -16.70 8.30
CA LYS A 491 -6.84 -16.44 9.44
C LYS A 491 -7.29 -14.98 9.53
N ALA A 492 -6.37 -14.05 9.31
CA ALA A 492 -6.68 -12.62 9.25
C ALA A 492 -7.64 -12.30 8.10
N LEU A 493 -7.46 -12.93 6.93
CA LEU A 493 -8.34 -12.77 5.79
C LEU A 493 -9.76 -13.30 6.09
N VAL A 494 -9.89 -14.48 6.69
CA VAL A 494 -11.18 -15.04 7.09
C VAL A 494 -11.89 -14.11 8.09
N THR A 495 -11.16 -13.58 9.07
CA THR A 495 -11.70 -12.66 10.07
C THR A 495 -12.19 -11.36 9.43
N HIS A 496 -11.37 -10.77 8.56
CA HIS A 496 -11.70 -9.55 7.84
C HIS A 496 -12.95 -9.70 6.96
N LEU A 497 -13.05 -10.79 6.20
CA LEU A 497 -14.21 -11.07 5.35
C LEU A 497 -15.48 -11.31 6.15
N ALA A 498 -15.37 -11.87 7.37
CA ALA A 498 -16.52 -12.09 8.24
C ALA A 498 -17.08 -10.80 8.86
N SER A 499 -16.24 -9.76 9.01
CA SER A 499 -16.65 -8.46 9.55
C SER A 499 -17.02 -7.43 8.49
N ALA A 500 -16.81 -7.74 7.20
CA ALA A 500 -17.06 -6.81 6.10
C ALA A 500 -18.57 -6.66 5.81
N ASP A 501 -19.06 -5.43 5.83
CA ASP A 501 -20.44 -5.07 5.50
C ASP A 501 -20.48 -3.90 4.49
N PRO A 502 -20.97 -4.09 3.26
CA PRO A 502 -21.40 -5.37 2.67
C PRO A 502 -20.22 -6.31 2.41
N THR A 503 -20.50 -7.61 2.30
CA THR A 503 -19.48 -8.61 1.94
C THR A 503 -18.94 -8.33 0.54
N PRO A 504 -17.59 -8.29 0.35
CA PRO A 504 -17.00 -8.03 -0.96
C PRO A 504 -17.20 -9.21 -1.91
N SER A 505 -17.20 -8.92 -3.21
CA SER A 505 -17.25 -9.97 -4.24
C SER A 505 -15.94 -10.77 -4.29
N THR A 506 -16.02 -12.03 -4.75
CA THR A 506 -14.83 -12.90 -4.90
C THR A 506 -13.79 -12.31 -5.85
N THR A 507 -14.22 -11.55 -6.85
CA THR A 507 -13.35 -10.87 -7.83
C THR A 507 -12.66 -9.65 -7.22
N GLU A 508 -13.33 -8.85 -6.39
CA GLU A 508 -12.70 -7.73 -5.68
C GLU A 508 -11.59 -8.21 -4.74
N VAL A 509 -11.84 -9.30 -4.00
CA VAL A 509 -10.82 -9.93 -3.15
C VAL A 509 -9.65 -10.46 -3.99
N ALA A 510 -9.94 -11.20 -5.07
CA ALA A 510 -8.91 -11.75 -5.96
C ALA A 510 -8.02 -10.66 -6.56
N HIS A 511 -8.64 -9.59 -7.08
CA HIS A 511 -7.92 -8.47 -7.67
C HIS A 511 -7.07 -7.73 -6.65
N SER A 512 -7.61 -7.50 -5.46
CA SER A 512 -6.89 -6.79 -4.40
C SER A 512 -5.69 -7.60 -3.90
N LEU A 513 -5.83 -8.92 -3.74
CA LEU A 513 -4.71 -9.81 -3.40
C LEU A 513 -3.62 -9.79 -4.49
N ALA A 514 -4.01 -9.82 -5.75
CA ALA A 514 -3.07 -9.83 -6.88
C ALA A 514 -2.34 -8.49 -7.07
N ALA A 515 -3.08 -7.37 -7.02
CA ALA A 515 -2.56 -6.06 -7.39
C ALA A 515 -1.82 -5.33 -6.25
N THR A 516 -2.09 -5.69 -4.98
CA THR A 516 -1.66 -4.88 -3.83
C THR A 516 -0.77 -5.61 -2.83
N ARG A 517 -0.40 -6.87 -3.09
CA ARG A 517 0.45 -7.67 -2.19
C ARG A 517 1.71 -8.11 -2.91
N SER A 518 2.80 -8.20 -2.14
CA SER A 518 4.07 -8.69 -2.68
C SER A 518 4.06 -10.22 -2.78
N PRO A 519 4.54 -10.81 -3.90
CA PRO A 519 4.70 -12.25 -4.01
C PRO A 519 5.92 -12.71 -3.21
N LEU A 520 5.68 -13.40 -2.10
CA LEU A 520 6.70 -13.92 -1.17
C LEU A 520 6.94 -15.42 -1.39
N GLU A 521 7.83 -16.03 -0.60
CA GLU A 521 8.43 -17.34 -0.81
C GLU A 521 7.44 -18.49 -0.55
N HIS A 522 6.70 -18.44 0.56
CA HIS A 522 5.69 -19.45 0.90
C HIS A 522 4.36 -19.04 0.29
N ARG A 523 3.88 -19.81 -0.68
CA ARG A 523 2.74 -19.43 -1.53
C ARG A 523 1.58 -20.42 -1.39
N ALA A 524 0.37 -19.89 -1.45
CA ALA A 524 -0.85 -20.65 -1.59
C ALA A 524 -1.79 -19.96 -2.58
N VAL A 525 -2.61 -20.74 -3.27
CA VAL A 525 -3.65 -20.24 -4.17
C VAL A 525 -4.94 -20.98 -3.87
N LEU A 526 -5.99 -20.21 -3.60
CA LEU A 526 -7.36 -20.71 -3.41
C LEU A 526 -8.13 -20.50 -4.72
N ILE A 527 -8.78 -21.53 -5.26
CA ILE A 527 -9.51 -21.46 -6.53
C ILE A 527 -10.96 -21.84 -6.31
N GLY A 528 -11.88 -20.91 -6.55
CA GLY A 528 -13.30 -21.13 -6.32
C GLY A 528 -14.17 -20.15 -7.12
N THR A 529 -15.46 -20.41 -7.10
CA THR A 529 -16.48 -19.62 -7.82
C THR A 529 -17.27 -18.73 -6.86
N ASP A 530 -17.42 -19.14 -5.61
CA ASP A 530 -18.19 -18.46 -4.58
C ASP A 530 -17.37 -18.14 -3.32
N ILE A 531 -17.85 -17.16 -2.55
CA ILE A 531 -17.18 -16.67 -1.34
C ILE A 531 -17.14 -17.72 -0.22
N THR A 532 -18.15 -18.60 -0.14
CA THR A 532 -18.26 -19.60 0.93
C THR A 532 -17.21 -20.69 0.77
N GLY A 533 -17.05 -21.21 -0.45
CA GLY A 533 -16.00 -22.18 -0.80
C GLY A 533 -14.60 -21.62 -0.63
N LEU A 534 -14.35 -20.39 -1.08
CA LEU A 534 -13.05 -19.73 -0.93
C LEU A 534 -12.70 -19.46 0.54
N VAL A 535 -13.67 -19.05 1.37
CA VAL A 535 -13.47 -18.89 2.83
C VAL A 535 -13.24 -20.25 3.51
N ALA A 536 -13.90 -21.33 3.08
CA ALA A 536 -13.65 -22.67 3.60
C ALA A 536 -12.21 -23.13 3.28
N ALA A 537 -11.75 -22.90 2.06
CA ALA A 537 -10.38 -23.19 1.64
C ALA A 537 -9.36 -22.32 2.42
N ALA A 538 -9.66 -21.05 2.68
CA ALA A 538 -8.83 -20.17 3.51
C ALA A 538 -8.76 -20.63 4.98
N ARG A 539 -9.86 -21.16 5.53
CA ARG A 539 -9.87 -21.78 6.87
C ARG A 539 -9.01 -23.04 6.92
N ALA A 540 -9.07 -23.87 5.88
CA ALA A 540 -8.19 -25.04 5.78
C ALA A 540 -6.71 -24.62 5.69
N LEU A 541 -6.41 -23.54 4.94
CA LEU A 541 -5.08 -22.91 4.96
C LEU A 541 -4.65 -22.47 6.35
N ALA A 542 -5.52 -21.75 7.06
CA ALA A 542 -5.25 -21.28 8.42
C ALA A 542 -5.04 -22.43 9.43
N ALA A 543 -5.70 -23.57 9.24
CA ALA A 543 -5.56 -24.75 10.10
C ALA A 543 -4.37 -25.65 9.72
N GLY A 544 -3.77 -25.43 8.55
CA GLY A 544 -2.75 -26.32 8.01
C GLY A 544 -3.31 -27.53 7.24
N ASP A 545 -4.63 -27.66 7.10
CA ASP A 545 -5.32 -28.85 6.54
C ASP A 545 -5.48 -28.82 5.00
N ASP A 546 -5.48 -29.98 4.34
CA ASP A 546 -5.73 -30.06 2.89
C ASP A 546 -7.16 -29.65 2.49
N HIS A 547 -7.32 -29.09 1.28
CA HIS A 547 -8.62 -28.75 0.71
C HIS A 547 -8.58 -28.86 -0.83
N PRO A 548 -9.64 -29.36 -1.51
CA PRO A 548 -9.62 -29.56 -2.97
C PRO A 548 -9.43 -28.27 -3.79
N ASP A 549 -9.83 -27.13 -3.24
CA ASP A 549 -9.69 -25.79 -3.85
C ASP A 549 -8.38 -25.08 -3.47
N LEU A 550 -7.47 -25.74 -2.75
CA LEU A 550 -6.27 -25.14 -2.21
C LEU A 550 -5.02 -25.80 -2.79
N THR A 551 -4.18 -24.98 -3.42
CA THR A 551 -2.83 -25.37 -3.85
C THR A 551 -1.81 -24.64 -3.00
N ARG A 552 -0.77 -25.33 -2.49
CA ARG A 552 0.28 -24.75 -1.64
C ARG A 552 1.68 -25.09 -2.16
N THR A 553 2.68 -24.36 -1.68
CA THR A 553 4.09 -24.70 -1.90
C THR A 553 4.40 -26.07 -1.28
N PRO A 554 4.87 -27.06 -2.07
CA PRO A 554 5.41 -28.29 -1.52
C PRO A 554 6.65 -28.02 -0.67
N ALA A 555 6.84 -28.75 0.43
CA ALA A 555 7.97 -28.54 1.35
C ALA A 555 9.35 -28.70 0.68
N ASP A 556 9.47 -29.55 -0.35
CA ASP A 556 10.71 -29.87 -1.05
C ASP A 556 10.78 -29.28 -2.48
N ALA A 557 10.00 -28.24 -2.77
CA ALA A 557 9.92 -27.70 -4.13
C ALA A 557 11.25 -27.06 -4.57
N THR A 558 11.90 -27.67 -5.56
CA THR A 558 13.02 -27.06 -6.29
C THR A 558 12.52 -26.36 -7.55
N PRO A 559 13.12 -25.22 -7.95
CA PRO A 559 12.76 -24.55 -9.20
C PRO A 559 13.03 -25.47 -10.40
N LYS A 560 11.99 -25.76 -11.19
CA LYS A 560 12.06 -26.56 -12.42
C LYS A 560 12.01 -25.68 -13.66
N LYS A 561 12.64 -26.14 -14.74
CA LYS A 561 12.53 -25.48 -16.05
C LYS A 561 11.11 -25.66 -16.59
N ILE A 562 10.47 -24.55 -16.92
CA ILE A 562 9.09 -24.53 -17.38
C ILE A 562 9.05 -24.76 -18.89
N VAL A 563 8.28 -25.75 -19.34
CA VAL A 563 8.03 -26.00 -20.76
C VAL A 563 6.56 -25.82 -21.06
N TRP A 564 6.24 -25.00 -22.05
CA TRP A 564 4.88 -24.93 -22.58
C TRP A 564 4.72 -25.90 -23.71
N HIS A 565 3.70 -26.74 -23.61
CA HIS A 565 3.37 -27.68 -24.66
C HIS A 565 1.99 -27.35 -25.23
N PHE A 566 1.94 -27.18 -26.56
CA PHE A 566 0.72 -26.98 -27.31
C PHE A 566 0.42 -28.23 -28.14
N ASP A 567 -0.55 -29.03 -27.71
CA ASP A 567 -1.06 -30.11 -28.56
C ASP A 567 -1.79 -29.50 -29.77
N GLY A 568 -1.61 -30.10 -30.94
CA GLY A 568 -2.34 -29.75 -32.15
C GLY A 568 -3.66 -30.51 -32.31
N THR A 569 -3.89 -31.56 -31.52
CA THR A 569 -5.07 -32.42 -31.61
C THR A 569 -6.29 -31.74 -31.01
N PRO A 570 -7.40 -31.57 -31.75
CA PRO A 570 -8.57 -30.87 -31.23
C PRO A 570 -9.17 -31.59 -30.00
N ALA A 571 -9.19 -30.90 -28.86
CA ALA A 571 -9.83 -31.40 -27.65
C ALA A 571 -11.34 -31.58 -27.84
N ALA A 572 -11.91 -32.66 -27.28
CA ALA A 572 -13.34 -32.99 -27.40
C ALA A 572 -14.29 -31.91 -26.83
N GLY A 573 -13.80 -31.03 -25.93
CA GLY A 573 -14.57 -29.96 -25.30
C GLY A 573 -14.21 -28.53 -25.73
N ILE A 574 -13.55 -28.36 -26.87
CA ILE A 574 -12.92 -27.07 -27.23
C ILE A 574 -13.90 -25.89 -27.38
N GLU A 575 -15.13 -26.13 -27.82
CA GLU A 575 -16.18 -25.09 -27.91
C GLU A 575 -16.63 -24.59 -26.53
N ALA A 576 -16.85 -25.52 -25.60
CA ALA A 576 -17.16 -25.20 -24.20
C ALA A 576 -15.98 -24.47 -23.54
N ALA A 577 -14.74 -24.91 -23.83
CA ALA A 577 -13.54 -24.26 -23.32
C ALA A 577 -13.40 -22.82 -23.79
N ALA A 578 -13.62 -22.54 -25.08
CA ALA A 578 -13.56 -21.18 -25.62
C ALA A 578 -14.57 -20.24 -24.93
N THR A 579 -15.79 -20.74 -24.69
CA THR A 579 -16.85 -19.97 -24.01
C THR A 579 -16.49 -19.70 -22.54
N ASP A 580 -16.05 -20.74 -21.81
CA ASP A 580 -15.67 -20.64 -20.40
C ASP A 580 -14.48 -19.70 -20.18
N LEU A 581 -13.43 -19.82 -21.02
CA LEU A 581 -12.26 -18.94 -20.99
C LEU A 581 -12.60 -17.50 -21.37
N GLY A 582 -13.48 -17.30 -22.36
CA GLY A 582 -13.96 -15.97 -22.77
C GLY A 582 -14.75 -15.26 -21.67
N GLY A 583 -15.54 -16.00 -20.90
CA GLY A 583 -16.17 -15.47 -19.70
C GLY A 583 -15.15 -15.15 -18.61
N ALA A 584 -14.21 -16.08 -18.35
CA ALA A 584 -13.26 -15.99 -17.25
C ALA A 584 -12.19 -14.92 -17.41
N PHE A 585 -11.71 -14.68 -18.63
CA PHE A 585 -10.56 -13.82 -18.88
C PHE A 585 -10.87 -12.82 -20.01
N PRO A 586 -11.14 -11.54 -19.69
CA PRO A 586 -11.41 -10.53 -20.72
C PRO A 586 -10.29 -10.40 -21.75
N LEU A 587 -9.03 -10.59 -21.32
CA LEU A 587 -7.88 -10.61 -22.23
C LEU A 587 -7.96 -11.78 -23.21
N PHE A 588 -8.38 -12.97 -22.76
CA PHE A 588 -8.61 -14.10 -23.65
C PHE A 588 -9.72 -13.79 -24.65
N ALA A 589 -10.85 -13.23 -24.21
CA ALA A 589 -11.96 -12.90 -25.09
C ALA A 589 -11.52 -11.95 -26.22
N ALA A 590 -10.75 -10.91 -25.88
CA ALA A 590 -10.24 -9.95 -26.85
C ALA A 590 -9.25 -10.58 -27.84
N THR A 591 -8.28 -11.37 -27.35
CA THR A 591 -7.26 -12.01 -28.21
C THR A 591 -7.84 -13.13 -29.05
N PHE A 592 -8.86 -13.82 -28.55
CA PHE A 592 -9.60 -14.85 -29.25
C PHE A 592 -10.41 -14.29 -30.42
N GLU A 593 -11.10 -13.17 -30.21
CA GLU A 593 -11.81 -12.50 -31.30
C GLU A 593 -10.85 -11.97 -32.36
N GLU A 594 -9.72 -11.37 -31.97
CA GLU A 594 -8.68 -10.93 -32.90
C GLU A 594 -8.12 -12.11 -33.72
N THR A 595 -7.78 -13.21 -33.05
CA THR A 595 -7.24 -14.42 -33.71
C THR A 595 -8.25 -15.03 -34.67
N ARG A 596 -9.53 -15.10 -34.27
CA ARG A 596 -10.61 -15.57 -35.14
C ARG A 596 -10.79 -14.68 -36.35
N ALA A 597 -10.86 -13.36 -36.17
CA ALA A 597 -11.03 -12.42 -37.27
C ALA A 597 -9.91 -12.54 -38.31
N LEU A 598 -8.66 -12.73 -37.87
CA LEU A 598 -7.53 -12.96 -38.77
C LEU A 598 -7.62 -14.32 -39.48
N LEU A 599 -7.95 -15.39 -38.74
CA LEU A 599 -8.08 -16.73 -39.32
C LEU A 599 -9.22 -16.80 -40.36
N ASP A 600 -10.33 -16.12 -40.10
CA ASP A 600 -11.51 -16.05 -40.99
C ASP A 600 -11.19 -15.37 -42.34
N THR A 601 -10.13 -14.56 -42.42
CA THR A 601 -9.64 -14.01 -43.71
C THR A 601 -9.01 -15.06 -44.63
N HIS A 602 -8.57 -16.19 -44.06
CA HIS A 602 -7.86 -17.26 -44.77
C HIS A 602 -8.65 -18.57 -44.82
N ILE A 603 -9.39 -18.92 -43.77
CA ILE A 603 -10.36 -20.03 -43.70
C ILE A 603 -11.65 -19.53 -43.04
N PRO A 604 -12.72 -19.25 -43.80
CA PRO A 604 -13.98 -18.73 -43.24
C PRO A 604 -14.80 -19.80 -42.49
N THR A 605 -14.45 -21.08 -42.62
CA THR A 605 -15.19 -22.18 -41.97
C THR A 605 -14.65 -22.44 -40.56
N THR A 606 -15.49 -22.24 -39.54
CA THR A 606 -15.16 -22.66 -38.17
C THR A 606 -15.33 -24.17 -38.03
N THR A 607 -14.24 -24.85 -37.68
CA THR A 607 -14.16 -26.28 -37.36
C THR A 607 -13.54 -26.46 -35.97
N PRO A 608 -13.62 -27.66 -35.35
CA PRO A 608 -12.94 -27.92 -34.08
C PRO A 608 -11.42 -27.64 -34.13
N ALA A 609 -10.78 -27.91 -35.28
CA ALA A 609 -9.34 -27.69 -35.44
C ALA A 609 -8.96 -26.21 -35.55
N THR A 610 -9.73 -25.40 -36.29
CA THR A 610 -9.53 -23.94 -36.34
C THR A 610 -9.80 -23.31 -34.98
N LEU A 611 -10.81 -23.80 -34.25
CA LEU A 611 -11.12 -23.33 -32.91
C LEU A 611 -10.01 -23.66 -31.92
N HIS A 612 -9.46 -24.88 -31.98
CA HIS A 612 -8.36 -25.32 -31.13
C HIS A 612 -7.12 -24.44 -31.29
N PHE A 613 -6.73 -24.15 -32.53
CA PHE A 613 -5.63 -23.23 -32.82
C PHE A 613 -5.89 -21.83 -32.24
N ALA A 614 -7.10 -21.29 -32.43
CA ALA A 614 -7.47 -19.98 -31.90
C ALA A 614 -7.43 -19.94 -30.36
N VAL A 615 -7.96 -20.97 -29.68
CA VAL A 615 -7.93 -21.08 -28.21
C VAL A 615 -6.48 -21.11 -27.70
N HIS A 616 -5.62 -21.98 -28.24
CA HIS A 616 -4.23 -22.11 -27.79
C HIS A 616 -3.42 -20.85 -28.03
N THR A 617 -3.58 -20.21 -29.19
CA THR A 617 -2.90 -18.96 -29.54
C THR A 617 -3.31 -17.81 -28.61
N SER A 618 -4.60 -17.74 -28.29
CA SER A 618 -5.15 -16.72 -27.37
C SER A 618 -4.70 -16.96 -25.93
N LEU A 619 -4.69 -18.22 -25.49
CA LEU A 619 -4.20 -18.60 -24.16
C LEU A 619 -2.70 -18.32 -24.01
N ALA A 620 -1.89 -18.60 -25.04
CA ALA A 620 -0.48 -18.25 -25.04
C ALA A 620 -0.28 -16.74 -24.78
N ARG A 621 -1.13 -15.89 -25.37
CA ARG A 621 -1.09 -14.44 -25.13
C ARG A 621 -1.45 -14.07 -23.69
N VAL A 622 -2.45 -14.74 -23.09
CA VAL A 622 -2.82 -14.54 -21.69
C VAL A 622 -1.67 -14.91 -20.75
N LEU A 623 -0.99 -16.04 -21.00
CA LEU A 623 0.13 -16.48 -20.16
C LEU A 623 1.32 -15.52 -20.25
N LEU A 624 1.63 -15.04 -21.46
CA LEU A 624 2.69 -14.05 -21.66
C LEU A 624 2.38 -12.74 -20.92
N GLU A 625 1.14 -12.27 -20.98
CA GLU A 625 0.72 -11.06 -20.25
C GLU A 625 0.69 -11.28 -18.73
N ALA A 626 0.35 -12.49 -18.28
CA ALA A 626 0.45 -12.90 -16.88
C ALA A 626 1.91 -13.13 -16.42
N GLY A 627 2.91 -12.67 -17.19
CA GLY A 627 4.33 -12.74 -16.81
C GLY A 627 4.86 -14.16 -16.65
N VAL A 628 4.19 -15.15 -17.23
CA VAL A 628 4.61 -16.55 -17.14
C VAL A 628 5.77 -16.75 -18.11
N HIS A 629 6.94 -17.10 -17.58
CA HIS A 629 8.15 -17.31 -18.37
C HIS A 629 8.40 -18.80 -18.63
N ALA A 630 8.16 -19.24 -19.87
CA ALA A 630 8.64 -20.53 -20.33
C ALA A 630 10.16 -20.46 -20.55
N HIS A 631 10.87 -21.54 -20.21
CA HIS A 631 12.25 -21.72 -20.68
C HIS A 631 12.24 -22.19 -22.14
N THR A 632 11.24 -23.00 -22.47
CA THR A 632 11.10 -23.64 -23.76
C THR A 632 9.63 -23.74 -24.12
N VAL A 633 9.31 -23.57 -25.40
CA VAL A 633 7.96 -23.78 -25.94
C VAL A 633 8.03 -24.81 -27.05
N GLY A 634 7.03 -25.67 -27.15
CA GLY A 634 6.94 -26.66 -28.22
C GLY A 634 5.51 -27.08 -28.47
N GLY A 635 5.27 -27.79 -29.56
CA GLY A 635 3.95 -28.31 -29.86
C GLY A 635 3.95 -29.40 -30.92
N THR A 636 2.81 -30.06 -31.07
CA THR A 636 2.57 -31.06 -32.11
C THR A 636 1.62 -30.49 -33.16
N GLY A 637 1.80 -30.83 -34.45
CA GLY A 637 0.91 -30.36 -35.51
C GLY A 637 0.74 -28.84 -35.49
N VAL A 638 -0.50 -28.35 -35.60
CA VAL A 638 -0.81 -26.90 -35.52
C VAL A 638 -0.42 -26.24 -34.18
N GLY A 639 -0.23 -27.02 -33.11
CA GLY A 639 0.33 -26.53 -31.85
C GLY A 639 1.77 -26.04 -31.99
N HIS A 640 2.56 -26.58 -32.92
CA HIS A 640 3.91 -26.08 -33.21
C HIS A 640 3.90 -24.67 -33.81
N ILE A 641 2.86 -24.32 -34.58
CA ILE A 641 2.66 -22.96 -35.10
C ILE A 641 2.38 -22.00 -33.92
N THR A 642 1.56 -22.43 -32.96
CA THR A 642 1.30 -21.67 -31.73
C THR A 642 2.59 -21.48 -30.92
N ALA A 643 3.42 -22.51 -30.81
CA ALA A 643 4.72 -22.43 -30.15
C ALA A 643 5.66 -21.43 -30.84
N ALA A 644 5.72 -21.42 -32.17
CA ALA A 644 6.53 -20.47 -32.94
C ALA A 644 6.03 -19.01 -32.79
N TYR A 645 4.71 -18.79 -32.79
CA TYR A 645 4.12 -17.50 -32.45
C TYR A 645 4.50 -17.06 -31.03
N THR A 646 4.36 -17.95 -30.06
CA THR A 646 4.70 -17.69 -28.65
C THR A 646 6.18 -17.37 -28.47
N ALA A 647 7.07 -18.03 -29.22
CA ALA A 647 8.50 -17.75 -29.24
C ALA A 647 8.86 -16.43 -29.95
N GLY A 648 7.89 -15.68 -30.47
CA GLY A 648 8.09 -14.42 -31.18
C GLY A 648 8.62 -14.58 -32.61
N VAL A 649 8.72 -15.81 -33.11
CA VAL A 649 9.22 -16.12 -34.47
C VAL A 649 8.24 -15.64 -35.54
N LEU A 650 6.95 -15.82 -35.27
CA LEU A 650 5.85 -15.44 -36.16
C LEU A 650 5.04 -14.29 -35.54
N THR A 651 4.51 -13.41 -36.39
CA THR A 651 3.42 -12.52 -35.98
C THR A 651 2.10 -13.31 -35.86
N LEU A 652 1.08 -12.73 -35.21
CA LEU A 652 -0.23 -13.37 -35.12
C LEU A 652 -0.84 -13.61 -36.51
N ASP A 653 -0.74 -12.62 -37.42
CA ASP A 653 -1.19 -12.73 -38.82
C ASP A 653 -0.45 -13.85 -39.55
N ASP A 654 0.88 -13.90 -39.44
CA ASP A 654 1.71 -14.94 -40.06
C ASP A 654 1.37 -16.35 -39.54
N ALA A 655 1.13 -16.47 -38.23
CA ALA A 655 0.72 -17.72 -37.61
C ALA A 655 -0.65 -18.18 -38.12
N CYS A 656 -1.62 -17.25 -38.25
CA CYS A 656 -2.95 -17.53 -38.82
C CYS A 656 -2.86 -17.96 -40.29
N ARG A 657 -2.04 -17.29 -41.11
CA ARG A 657 -1.78 -17.67 -42.52
C ARG A 657 -1.25 -19.09 -42.64
N LEU A 658 -0.25 -19.43 -41.83
CA LEU A 658 0.38 -20.74 -41.86
C LEU A 658 -0.54 -21.85 -41.35
N ALA A 659 -1.29 -21.58 -40.27
CA ALA A 659 -2.30 -22.49 -39.75
C ALA A 659 -3.40 -22.74 -40.78
N ALA A 660 -3.84 -21.69 -41.48
CA ALA A 660 -4.83 -21.81 -42.55
C ALA A 660 -4.38 -22.70 -43.70
N ALA A 661 -3.13 -22.53 -44.16
CA ALA A 661 -2.57 -23.38 -45.22
C ALA A 661 -2.55 -24.87 -44.82
N HIS A 662 -2.16 -25.14 -43.57
CA HIS A 662 -2.11 -26.49 -43.03
C HIS A 662 -3.51 -27.11 -42.87
N LEU A 663 -4.42 -26.41 -42.20
CA LEU A 663 -5.76 -26.90 -41.86
C LEU A 663 -6.67 -27.10 -43.08
N THR A 664 -6.54 -26.26 -44.12
CA THR A 664 -7.30 -26.45 -45.36
C THR A 664 -6.90 -27.76 -46.05
N THR A 665 -5.60 -27.99 -46.15
CA THR A 665 -5.05 -29.18 -46.83
C THR A 665 -5.44 -30.48 -46.12
N THR A 666 -5.43 -30.48 -44.79
CA THR A 666 -5.83 -31.65 -44.00
C THR A 666 -7.34 -31.86 -43.99
N ALA A 667 -8.15 -30.80 -43.98
CA ALA A 667 -9.61 -30.88 -44.06
C ALA A 667 -10.10 -31.49 -45.39
N ASP A 668 -9.38 -31.24 -46.49
CA ASP A 668 -9.67 -31.83 -47.81
C ASP A 668 -9.22 -33.30 -47.93
N GLY A 669 -8.75 -33.92 -46.84
CA GLY A 669 -8.24 -35.29 -46.82
C GLY A 669 -6.85 -35.45 -47.45
N GLY A 670 -6.18 -34.33 -47.76
CA GLY A 670 -4.82 -34.30 -48.28
C GLY A 670 -3.77 -34.49 -47.17
N SER A 671 -2.58 -34.98 -47.55
CA SER A 671 -1.41 -34.95 -46.69
C SER A 671 -0.53 -33.76 -47.08
N PRO A 672 -0.32 -32.76 -46.19
CA PRO A 672 0.49 -31.60 -46.51
C PRO A 672 1.92 -32.00 -46.89
N THR A 673 2.41 -31.51 -48.03
CA THR A 673 3.79 -31.72 -48.50
C THR A 673 4.62 -30.44 -48.33
N PRO A 674 5.96 -30.47 -48.48
CA PRO A 674 6.76 -29.23 -48.49
C PRO A 674 6.24 -28.19 -49.51
N GLU A 675 5.71 -28.62 -50.65
CA GLU A 675 5.12 -27.74 -51.66
C GLU A 675 3.85 -27.01 -51.18
N THR A 676 3.15 -27.57 -50.18
CA THR A 676 1.97 -26.94 -49.56
C THR A 676 2.35 -25.63 -48.85
N TYR A 677 3.50 -25.61 -48.15
CA TYR A 677 3.92 -24.46 -47.35
C TYR A 677 4.72 -23.43 -48.15
N GLY A 678 5.36 -23.85 -49.26
CA GLY A 678 6.25 -23.02 -50.05
C GLY A 678 5.69 -21.65 -50.48
N PRO A 679 4.44 -21.53 -50.96
CA PRO A 679 3.83 -20.25 -51.31
C PRO A 679 3.65 -19.33 -50.09
N VAL A 680 3.11 -19.86 -48.99
CA VAL A 680 2.81 -19.08 -47.78
C VAL A 680 4.09 -18.60 -47.10
N LEU A 681 5.11 -19.45 -47.00
CA LEU A 681 6.38 -19.12 -46.38
C LEU A 681 7.13 -17.97 -47.07
N LYS A 682 6.84 -17.67 -48.35
CA LYS A 682 7.41 -16.51 -49.06
C LYS A 682 6.80 -15.18 -48.63
N GLU A 683 5.61 -15.22 -48.04
CA GLU A 683 4.90 -14.03 -47.55
C GLU A 683 5.17 -13.76 -46.07
N LEU A 684 5.68 -14.75 -45.32
CA LEU A 684 5.92 -14.62 -43.89
C LEU A 684 7.25 -13.91 -43.58
N THR A 685 7.26 -13.17 -42.47
CA THR A 685 8.49 -12.57 -41.92
C THR A 685 8.91 -13.27 -40.64
N PHE A 686 10.02 -14.02 -40.71
CA PHE A 686 10.59 -14.69 -39.53
C PHE A 686 11.43 -13.74 -38.70
N ARG A 687 11.16 -13.69 -37.39
CA ARG A 687 11.93 -12.91 -36.42
C ARG A 687 12.83 -13.83 -35.59
N SER A 688 13.80 -13.24 -34.91
CA SER A 688 14.60 -13.96 -33.91
C SER A 688 13.73 -14.42 -32.75
N ALA A 689 13.83 -15.71 -32.41
CA ALA A 689 13.08 -16.26 -31.30
C ALA A 689 13.52 -15.62 -29.97
N THR A 690 12.55 -15.22 -29.15
CA THR A 690 12.78 -14.73 -27.78
C THR A 690 12.75 -15.88 -26.77
N LEU A 691 12.23 -17.05 -27.16
CA LEU A 691 12.17 -18.27 -26.35
C LEU A 691 12.73 -19.46 -27.14
N ALA A 692 13.28 -20.45 -26.45
CA ALA A 692 13.73 -21.68 -27.10
C ALA A 692 12.52 -22.44 -27.65
N LEU A 693 12.52 -22.71 -28.96
CA LEU A 693 11.49 -23.51 -29.63
C LEU A 693 11.98 -24.95 -29.76
N THR A 694 11.27 -25.92 -29.16
CA THR A 694 11.62 -27.35 -29.27
C THR A 694 10.95 -28.02 -30.46
N GLY A 695 11.68 -28.99 -31.01
CA GLY A 695 11.16 -29.97 -31.96
C GLY A 695 12.30 -30.87 -32.48
N THR A 696 11.95 -32.03 -33.01
CA THR A 696 12.89 -33.11 -33.40
C THR A 696 13.53 -32.94 -34.79
N ALA A 697 13.51 -31.75 -35.39
CA ALA A 697 14.13 -31.55 -36.70
C ALA A 697 15.67 -31.57 -36.61
N PRO A 698 16.37 -31.90 -37.72
CA PRO A 698 17.82 -31.79 -37.79
C PRO A 698 18.26 -30.37 -37.42
N ALA A 699 19.29 -30.25 -36.57
CA ALA A 699 19.73 -29.03 -35.89
C ALA A 699 20.07 -27.81 -36.79
N ASP A 700 19.99 -27.93 -38.11
CA ASP A 700 20.39 -26.91 -39.09
C ASP A 700 19.30 -26.56 -40.13
N THR A 701 18.05 -27.02 -39.96
CA THR A 701 16.99 -26.68 -40.93
C THR A 701 16.40 -25.30 -40.62
N PRO A 702 16.52 -24.30 -41.52
CA PRO A 702 16.04 -22.94 -41.23
C PRO A 702 14.50 -22.89 -41.17
N LEU A 703 13.96 -22.03 -40.29
CA LEU A 703 12.51 -21.80 -40.13
C LEU A 703 11.80 -21.35 -41.42
N SER A 704 12.54 -20.75 -42.36
CA SER A 704 12.04 -20.39 -43.68
C SER A 704 11.93 -21.56 -44.67
N SER A 705 12.42 -22.75 -44.30
CA SER A 705 12.38 -23.94 -45.13
C SER A 705 11.01 -24.61 -45.07
N PRO A 706 10.37 -24.90 -46.22
CA PRO A 706 9.15 -25.71 -46.24
C PRO A 706 9.35 -27.11 -45.62
N GLY A 707 10.56 -27.67 -45.69
CA GLY A 707 10.90 -28.95 -45.08
C GLY A 707 10.85 -28.93 -43.55
N TYR A 708 11.14 -27.78 -42.92
CA TYR A 708 11.01 -27.60 -41.47
C TYR A 708 9.56 -27.79 -41.04
N TRP A 709 8.65 -27.03 -41.66
CA TRP A 709 7.22 -27.05 -41.33
C TRP A 709 6.56 -28.38 -41.70
N HIS A 710 6.93 -28.98 -42.83
CA HIS A 710 6.44 -30.31 -43.17
C HIS A 710 6.81 -31.36 -42.10
N HIS A 711 8.03 -31.32 -41.56
CA HIS A 711 8.45 -32.24 -40.50
C HIS A 711 7.68 -32.02 -39.18
N HIS A 712 7.59 -30.77 -38.72
CA HIS A 712 6.98 -30.45 -37.42
C HIS A 712 5.45 -30.48 -37.40
N LEU A 713 4.82 -30.26 -38.55
CA LEU A 713 3.37 -30.29 -38.69
C LEU A 713 2.85 -31.68 -39.12
N ALA A 714 3.73 -32.63 -39.42
CA ALA A 714 3.33 -34.01 -39.66
C ALA A 714 2.71 -34.61 -38.38
N PRO A 715 1.73 -35.53 -38.50
CA PRO A 715 1.22 -36.25 -37.35
C PRO A 715 2.36 -37.02 -36.67
N ALA A 716 2.75 -36.55 -35.48
CA ALA A 716 3.82 -37.15 -34.70
C ALA A 716 3.25 -38.26 -33.79
N ASP A 717 4.11 -39.24 -33.48
CA ASP A 717 3.91 -40.16 -32.34
C ASP A 717 3.82 -39.28 -31.07
N PRO A 718 2.81 -39.42 -30.19
CA PRO A 718 2.56 -38.57 -29.02
C PRO A 718 3.65 -38.60 -27.93
N ALA A 719 4.88 -38.99 -28.25
CA ALA A 719 5.99 -38.87 -27.33
C ALA A 719 6.18 -37.39 -26.96
N SER A 720 5.76 -37.05 -25.74
CA SER A 720 6.17 -35.83 -25.06
C SER A 720 7.68 -35.64 -25.24
N PRO A 721 8.17 -34.40 -25.37
CA PRO A 721 9.60 -34.16 -25.36
C PRO A 721 10.22 -34.93 -24.19
N ASP A 722 11.33 -35.65 -24.42
CA ASP A 722 12.03 -36.46 -23.43
C ASP A 722 12.65 -35.53 -22.37
N LEU A 723 11.78 -35.03 -21.50
CA LEU A 723 12.07 -34.06 -20.45
C LEU A 723 12.11 -34.81 -19.14
N ASP A 724 13.22 -34.66 -18.44
CA ASP A 724 13.36 -35.20 -17.10
C ASP A 724 12.37 -34.48 -16.16
N PRO A 725 11.39 -35.20 -15.57
CA PRO A 725 10.37 -34.64 -14.70
C PRO A 725 10.93 -34.13 -13.36
N GLU A 726 12.15 -34.52 -12.98
CA GLU A 726 12.85 -33.96 -11.81
C GLU A 726 13.34 -32.53 -12.10
N THR A 727 13.67 -32.23 -13.35
CA THR A 727 14.23 -30.92 -13.74
C THR A 727 13.27 -30.02 -14.52
N HIS A 728 12.16 -30.56 -15.05
CA HIS A 728 11.20 -29.84 -15.87
C HIS A 728 9.77 -29.92 -15.35
N THR A 729 9.00 -28.85 -15.56
CA THR A 729 7.55 -28.82 -15.37
C THR A 729 6.90 -28.50 -16.70
N VAL A 730 6.10 -29.43 -17.22
CA VAL A 730 5.32 -29.24 -18.45
C VAL A 730 3.99 -28.60 -18.07
N LEU A 731 3.74 -27.40 -18.61
CA LEU A 731 2.45 -26.74 -18.56
C LEU A 731 1.67 -27.19 -19.80
N ASP A 732 0.87 -28.24 -19.63
CA ASP A 732 -0.06 -28.71 -20.66
C ASP A 732 -1.42 -28.03 -20.47
N LEU A 733 -1.83 -27.27 -21.48
CA LEU A 733 -3.07 -26.51 -21.50
C LEU A 733 -4.02 -27.00 -22.60
N SER A 734 -3.83 -28.22 -23.09
CA SER A 734 -4.56 -28.78 -24.23
C SER A 734 -5.66 -29.78 -23.87
N ALA A 735 -5.63 -30.34 -22.66
CA ALA A 735 -6.56 -31.37 -22.20
C ALA A 735 -7.92 -30.80 -21.72
N PHE A 736 -8.66 -30.12 -22.60
CA PHE A 736 -10.00 -29.62 -22.27
C PHE A 736 -11.08 -30.70 -22.43
N SER A 737 -11.97 -30.79 -21.44
CA SER A 737 -13.12 -31.70 -21.45
C SER A 737 -14.43 -30.91 -21.39
N PRO A 738 -15.52 -31.37 -22.04
CA PRO A 738 -16.85 -30.76 -21.89
C PRO A 738 -17.37 -30.77 -20.45
N SER A 739 -16.87 -31.66 -19.60
CA SER A 739 -17.33 -31.87 -18.22
C SER A 739 -16.58 -31.04 -17.18
N THR A 740 -15.60 -30.23 -17.57
CA THR A 740 -14.70 -29.53 -16.65
C THR A 740 -14.48 -28.10 -17.10
N SER A 741 -14.52 -27.14 -16.17
CA SER A 741 -14.21 -25.75 -16.48
C SER A 741 -12.76 -25.60 -16.97
N ALA A 742 -12.61 -25.13 -18.20
CA ALA A 742 -11.32 -24.81 -18.80
C ALA A 742 -10.63 -23.68 -18.03
N ALA A 743 -11.37 -22.68 -17.59
CA ALA A 743 -10.84 -21.58 -16.77
C ALA A 743 -10.26 -22.09 -15.45
N ARG A 744 -10.98 -23.00 -14.76
CA ARG A 744 -10.48 -23.63 -13.53
C ARG A 744 -9.23 -24.48 -13.81
N THR A 745 -9.19 -25.23 -14.91
CA THR A 745 -8.01 -25.99 -15.32
C THR A 745 -6.78 -25.08 -15.51
N VAL A 746 -6.93 -23.97 -16.23
CA VAL A 746 -5.86 -22.98 -16.42
C VAL A 746 -5.40 -22.39 -15.09
N LEU A 747 -6.33 -21.92 -14.25
CA LEU A 747 -5.99 -21.37 -12.93
C LEU A 747 -5.29 -22.39 -12.03
N THR A 748 -5.68 -23.66 -12.10
CA THR A 748 -5.06 -24.75 -11.32
C THR A 748 -3.65 -25.03 -11.79
N ALA A 749 -3.42 -25.01 -13.11
CA ALA A 749 -2.10 -25.18 -13.68
C ALA A 749 -1.17 -24.01 -13.31
N LEU A 750 -1.67 -22.78 -13.37
CA LEU A 750 -0.95 -21.57 -12.93
C LEU A 750 -0.71 -21.55 -11.42
N ALA A 751 -1.66 -22.04 -10.61
CA ALA A 751 -1.48 -22.15 -9.17
C ALA A 751 -0.35 -23.11 -8.81
N ARG A 752 -0.31 -24.29 -9.45
CA ARG A 752 0.77 -25.27 -9.27
C ARG A 752 2.12 -24.69 -9.68
N LEU A 753 2.16 -23.98 -10.81
CA LEU A 753 3.36 -23.30 -11.27
C LEU A 753 3.83 -22.23 -10.27
N HIS A 754 2.91 -21.40 -9.78
CA HIS A 754 3.20 -20.34 -8.84
C HIS A 754 3.72 -20.88 -7.51
N THR A 755 3.09 -21.92 -6.97
CA THR A 755 3.49 -22.52 -5.70
C THR A 755 4.76 -23.35 -5.79
N SER A 756 5.15 -23.82 -6.98
CA SER A 756 6.44 -24.46 -7.24
C SER A 756 7.59 -23.48 -7.55
N GLY A 757 7.39 -22.18 -7.30
CA GLY A 757 8.40 -21.14 -7.46
C GLY A 757 8.37 -20.41 -8.81
N GLY A 758 7.49 -20.78 -9.74
CA GLY A 758 7.29 -20.05 -10.99
C GLY A 758 6.70 -18.66 -10.76
N THR A 759 7.00 -17.73 -11.66
CA THR A 759 6.44 -16.37 -11.62
C THR A 759 5.10 -16.33 -12.36
N VAL A 760 4.09 -15.74 -11.71
CA VAL A 760 2.76 -15.49 -12.27
C VAL A 760 2.31 -14.12 -11.78
N ASP A 761 2.07 -13.18 -12.69
CA ASP A 761 1.31 -11.96 -12.41
C ASP A 761 -0.18 -12.28 -12.49
N TRP A 762 -0.83 -12.27 -11.32
CA TRP A 762 -2.25 -12.57 -11.18
C TRP A 762 -3.14 -11.37 -11.54
N THR A 763 -2.59 -10.17 -11.70
CA THR A 763 -3.34 -8.94 -11.97
C THR A 763 -4.16 -9.01 -13.27
N PRO A 764 -3.58 -9.36 -14.44
CA PRO A 764 -4.36 -9.48 -15.68
C PRO A 764 -5.38 -10.63 -15.65
N LEU A 765 -5.19 -11.63 -14.78
CA LEU A 765 -6.09 -12.79 -14.65
C LEU A 765 -7.31 -12.51 -13.76
N THR A 766 -7.18 -11.55 -12.83
CA THR A 766 -8.22 -11.18 -11.86
C THR A 766 -9.02 -9.95 -12.28
N ARG A 767 -8.47 -9.11 -13.18
CA ARG A 767 -9.13 -7.91 -13.67
C ARG A 767 -10.27 -8.26 -14.62
N ARG A 768 -11.52 -8.04 -14.19
CA ARG A 768 -12.72 -8.24 -15.02
C ARG A 768 -13.19 -7.00 -15.74
N THR A 769 -12.91 -5.82 -15.17
CA THR A 769 -13.25 -4.53 -15.76
C THR A 769 -12.02 -3.61 -15.79
N PRO A 770 -11.97 -2.61 -16.69
CA PRO A 770 -10.87 -1.65 -16.72
C PRO A 770 -10.67 -0.87 -15.41
N ARG A 771 -11.74 -0.76 -14.60
CA ARG A 771 -11.75 -0.09 -13.28
C ARG A 771 -12.18 -1.06 -12.19
N GLN A 772 -11.56 -2.23 -12.15
CA GLN A 772 -11.80 -3.19 -11.07
C GLN A 772 -11.48 -2.52 -9.73
N ARG A 773 -12.44 -2.50 -8.82
CA ARG A 773 -12.29 -1.89 -7.50
C ARG A 773 -11.30 -2.70 -6.66
N THR A 774 -10.41 -1.99 -5.97
CA THR A 774 -9.56 -2.54 -4.91
C THR A 774 -10.23 -2.31 -3.56
N ILE A 775 -10.15 -3.30 -2.67
CA ILE A 775 -10.69 -3.26 -1.32
C ILE A 775 -9.57 -3.32 -0.29
N ASP A 776 -9.89 -2.89 0.93
CA ASP A 776 -9.01 -3.11 2.06
C ASP A 776 -8.87 -4.61 2.33
N LEU A 777 -7.67 -5.00 2.73
CA LEU A 777 -7.31 -6.37 3.07
C LEU A 777 -6.43 -6.32 4.32
N PRO A 778 -6.38 -7.40 5.13
CA PRO A 778 -5.44 -7.47 6.23
C PRO A 778 -4.00 -7.26 5.74
N THR A 779 -3.19 -6.60 6.58
CA THR A 779 -1.77 -6.42 6.33
C THR A 779 -0.97 -7.66 6.72
N TYR A 780 0.30 -7.71 6.32
CA TYR A 780 1.20 -8.81 6.65
C TYR A 780 1.23 -9.10 8.17
N PRO A 781 1.07 -10.38 8.59
CA PRO A 781 1.05 -10.77 10.01
C PRO A 781 2.48 -11.00 10.52
N PHE A 782 3.20 -9.91 10.79
CA PHE A 782 4.55 -9.97 11.35
C PHE A 782 4.64 -10.83 12.61
N GLN A 783 5.68 -11.67 12.69
CA GLN A 783 5.98 -12.44 13.88
C GLN A 783 6.47 -11.51 15.00
N ALA A 784 5.90 -11.64 16.21
CA ALA A 784 6.24 -10.80 17.36
C ALA A 784 7.36 -11.43 18.20
N THR A 785 8.52 -11.70 17.58
CA THR A 785 9.69 -12.23 18.31
C THR A 785 10.28 -11.15 19.20
N ARG A 786 10.52 -11.45 20.47
CA ARG A 786 11.02 -10.47 21.43
C ARG A 786 12.51 -10.17 21.21
N HIS A 787 12.83 -8.90 20.98
CA HIS A 787 14.20 -8.38 20.94
C HIS A 787 14.34 -7.21 21.93
N TRP A 788 15.06 -7.42 23.03
CA TRP A 788 15.30 -6.38 24.04
C TRP A 788 16.61 -6.65 24.78
N LEU A 789 17.37 -5.61 25.08
CA LEU A 789 18.58 -5.72 25.89
C LEU A 789 18.19 -5.98 27.36
N HIS A 790 18.59 -7.13 27.89
CA HIS A 790 18.41 -7.47 29.29
C HIS A 790 19.61 -6.97 30.10
N ASP A 791 19.35 -6.34 31.25
CA ASP A 791 20.41 -5.94 32.16
C ASP A 791 21.05 -7.21 32.78
N HIS A 792 22.38 -7.26 32.80
CA HIS A 792 23.11 -8.39 33.38
C HIS A 792 22.89 -8.47 34.89
N THR A 793 21.98 -9.35 35.34
CA THR A 793 22.08 -9.98 36.66
C THR A 793 22.15 -11.49 36.51
N THR A 794 23.40 -11.98 36.51
CA THR A 794 23.96 -13.23 37.06
C THR A 794 24.89 -13.95 36.09
N HIS A 795 26.09 -13.40 35.93
CA HIS A 795 27.28 -14.26 35.93
C HIS A 795 27.54 -14.63 37.41
N THR A 796 26.87 -15.66 37.92
CA THR A 796 27.48 -16.47 38.98
C THR A 796 28.47 -17.39 38.30
N ALA A 797 29.74 -16.96 38.28
CA ALA A 797 30.86 -17.85 38.05
C ALA A 797 31.04 -18.72 39.31
N ALA A 798 30.69 -20.00 39.20
CA ALA A 798 31.25 -21.20 39.85
C ALA A 798 30.19 -22.31 39.91
#